data_AF-A0A4Q4TIP9-F1
#
_entry.id   AF-A0A4Q4TIP9-F1
#
_cell.length_a   1.000
_cell.length_b   1.000
_cell.length_c   1.000
_cell.angle_alpha   90.00
_cell.angle_beta   90.00
_cell.angle_gamma   90.00
#
_symmetry.space_group_name_H-M   'P 1'
#
loop_
_entity.id
_entity.type
_entity.pdbx_description
1 polymer ?
#
loop_
_entity_poly.entity_id
_entity_poly.type
_entity_poly.pdbx_seq_one_letter_code
_entity_poly.pdbx_strand_id
1 'polypeptide(L)'
;MEADIRAVIPDIDPVLSDYSVGYLRHASTAWAGDEESSGLSPLSEAAAAITELLLSASGNSSGPEQEKIQALVAKWVEKYEEANNTNGERRGPSAVKRLDQAIQVGAQRNMSSTLAVATGSVDLESANARKVESKVDRKKLEKAERKIAAKQSKKQFKNVEYEASRLLNQAEDAQSYEEFYMAVNPLQLGSGGSKSKDIKIDNIDVSIGGKRILTDTDLTLTYGHRYGLVGNNGVGKSTLLRALSRREVPIPTHISILHVEQEITGDDTSALQAVLDADVWRKVLLKEQTEITERLAGIEAQRSSMADTSADAAKLDRDREALDQKLGDIQAKLAEMESDKAESRAASILAGLGFSPERQQYATKTFSGGWRMRLALARALFCEPDLLLLDEPSNMLDVPSITFLSNYLLTYPSTVLVVSHDRAFLNEVATDIIHQHSERLDYYRGANFESFYATREERKKTAKREYENNVAQRAHLQAFIDKFRYNAGKAAEAQSRIKKLERMPVLEPPESEYSVKFRFPEVEKLSPPIVQMSGVSFGYDKDKILLKDVDLDVQLDSRIGIVGPNGAGKTTILKLLIGKLQPIKGVISQNSRLRIGFFAQHHVDALDLTVSAVSFMAKTYPGRTDEEYRRQLGAFGITGTTGLQKMAVLSGGQKSRVAFACLALTQPHILVLDEPSNHLDIEAMDALAEALNEFQGGVLMVSHDVTMLQTVCKSLWVCENGTVWKFPGDVQQYKKRIAAQADAAGVVKAH
;
A
#
# COMPACT_ATOMS: atom_id res chain seq x y z
N MET A 1 2.64 8.37 -51.43
CA MET A 1 3.38 8.33 -50.16
C MET A 1 3.81 6.91 -49.85
N GLU A 2 2.89 5.99 -49.50
CA GLU A 2 3.27 4.58 -49.25
C GLU A 2 4.03 3.93 -50.42
N ALA A 3 3.55 4.10 -51.66
CA ALA A 3 4.25 3.63 -52.85
C ALA A 3 5.62 4.31 -53.08
N ASP A 4 5.78 5.56 -52.63
CA ASP A 4 7.04 6.30 -52.74
C ASP A 4 8.05 5.80 -51.69
N ILE A 5 7.59 5.47 -50.47
CA ILE A 5 8.43 4.87 -49.42
C ILE A 5 8.95 3.52 -49.90
N ARG A 6 8.08 2.66 -50.42
CA ARG A 6 8.47 1.34 -50.92
C ARG A 6 9.39 1.41 -52.15
N ALA A 7 9.38 2.52 -52.89
CA ALA A 7 10.32 2.73 -53.98
C ALA A 7 11.73 3.11 -53.50
N VAL A 8 11.85 3.75 -52.33
CA VAL A 8 13.13 4.14 -51.73
C VAL A 8 13.65 3.08 -50.75
N ILE A 9 12.75 2.42 -50.01
CA ILE A 9 13.04 1.36 -49.04
C ILE A 9 12.15 0.15 -49.38
N PRO A 10 12.60 -0.77 -50.25
CA PRO A 10 11.79 -1.89 -50.74
C PRO A 10 11.33 -2.86 -49.64
N ASP A 11 12.15 -3.04 -48.59
CA ASP A 11 11.94 -4.01 -47.52
C ASP A 11 11.35 -3.38 -46.24
N ILE A 12 10.75 -2.19 -46.32
CA ILE A 12 10.16 -1.53 -45.15
C ILE A 12 8.94 -2.30 -44.61
N ASP A 13 8.83 -2.39 -43.29
CA ASP A 13 7.62 -2.91 -42.64
C ASP A 13 6.40 -2.06 -43.04
N PRO A 14 5.31 -2.66 -43.57
CA PRO A 14 4.07 -1.97 -43.89
C PRO A 14 3.53 -1.11 -42.75
N VAL A 15 3.71 -1.54 -41.50
CA VAL A 15 3.26 -0.80 -40.30
C VAL A 15 4.01 0.53 -40.15
N LEU A 16 5.31 0.55 -40.40
CA LEU A 16 6.13 1.78 -40.32
C LEU A 16 5.80 2.76 -41.44
N SER A 17 5.52 2.24 -42.64
CA SER A 17 5.05 3.03 -43.77
C SER A 17 3.68 3.67 -43.47
N ASP A 18 2.72 2.89 -42.97
CA ASP A 18 1.38 3.38 -42.61
C ASP A 18 1.44 4.42 -41.48
N TYR A 19 2.28 4.17 -40.47
CA TYR A 19 2.51 5.11 -39.38
C TYR A 19 3.09 6.44 -39.88
N SER A 20 4.10 6.39 -40.74
CA SER A 20 4.75 7.59 -41.31
C SER A 20 3.77 8.46 -42.08
N VAL A 21 2.91 7.83 -42.92
CA VAL A 21 1.89 8.56 -43.67
C VAL A 21 0.79 9.10 -42.75
N GLY A 22 0.35 8.31 -41.76
CA GLY A 22 -0.67 8.71 -40.79
C GLY A 22 -0.25 9.89 -39.92
N TYR A 23 1.00 9.87 -39.45
CA TYR A 23 1.53 10.89 -38.55
C TYR A 23 1.79 12.22 -39.26
N LEU A 24 2.37 12.23 -40.47
CA LEU A 24 2.47 13.47 -41.29
C LEU A 24 1.09 14.04 -41.62
N ARG A 25 0.12 13.19 -41.95
CA ARG A 25 -1.25 13.65 -42.23
C ARG A 25 -1.88 14.27 -41.00
N HIS A 26 -1.72 13.68 -39.82
CA HIS A 26 -2.21 14.24 -38.57
C HIS A 26 -1.55 15.59 -38.26
N ALA A 27 -0.21 15.67 -38.36
CA ALA A 27 0.56 16.89 -38.13
C ALA A 27 0.18 18.02 -39.11
N SER A 28 -0.12 17.68 -40.37
CA SER A 28 -0.61 18.66 -41.36
C SER A 28 -1.95 19.31 -41.01
N THR A 29 -2.74 18.65 -40.14
CA THR A 29 -4.04 19.12 -39.67
C THR A 29 -4.03 19.67 -38.24
N ALA A 30 -2.91 19.49 -37.53
CA ALA A 30 -2.74 19.97 -36.16
C ALA A 30 -2.47 21.48 -36.16
N TRP A 31 -3.14 22.21 -35.27
CA TRP A 31 -2.98 23.65 -35.12
C TRP A 31 -1.92 23.96 -34.07
N ALA A 32 -0.94 24.81 -34.39
CA ALA A 32 -0.10 25.46 -33.40
C ALA A 32 -0.82 26.72 -32.91
N GLY A 33 -1.12 26.78 -31.61
CA GLY A 33 -1.38 28.06 -30.95
C GLY A 33 -0.06 28.82 -30.77
N ASP A 34 -0.12 30.15 -30.71
CA ASP A 34 1.06 31.05 -30.64
C ASP A 34 1.92 30.93 -29.35
N GLU A 35 1.86 29.82 -28.61
CA GLU A 35 2.55 29.64 -27.33
C GLU A 35 3.22 28.26 -27.18
N GLU A 36 3.89 27.75 -28.22
CA GLU A 36 4.89 26.68 -28.05
C GLU A 36 6.31 27.22 -28.27
N SER A 37 7.12 27.11 -27.22
CA SER A 37 8.47 27.67 -27.05
C SER A 37 9.57 27.11 -27.97
N SER A 38 9.23 26.28 -28.97
CA SER A 38 10.19 25.63 -29.88
C SER A 38 10.30 26.29 -31.27
N GLY A 39 9.39 27.19 -31.64
CA GLY A 39 9.46 27.97 -32.89
C GLY A 39 9.36 27.17 -34.20
N LEU A 40 9.10 25.86 -34.14
CA LEU A 40 8.97 24.96 -35.28
C LEU A 40 7.50 24.61 -35.52
N SER A 41 7.08 24.51 -36.78
CA SER A 41 5.71 24.08 -37.10
C SER A 41 5.51 22.61 -36.71
N PRO A 42 4.32 22.18 -36.26
CA PRO A 42 4.03 20.78 -35.94
C PRO A 42 4.33 19.82 -37.11
N LEU A 43 4.20 20.32 -38.34
CA LEU A 43 4.56 19.58 -39.56
C LEU A 43 6.08 19.40 -39.70
N SER A 44 6.88 20.41 -39.35
CA SER A 44 8.34 20.33 -39.39
C SER A 44 8.92 19.39 -38.34
N GLU A 45 8.33 19.35 -37.14
CA GLU A 45 8.71 18.41 -36.09
C GLU A 45 8.36 16.98 -36.49
N ALA A 46 7.14 16.76 -37.01
CA ALA A 46 6.74 15.46 -37.50
C ALA A 46 7.60 14.97 -38.68
N ALA A 47 8.04 15.89 -39.56
CA ALA A 47 8.95 15.57 -40.65
C ALA A 47 10.33 15.14 -40.15
N ALA A 48 10.88 15.77 -39.12
CA ALA A 48 12.15 15.37 -38.51
C ALA A 48 12.04 13.96 -37.90
N ALA A 49 10.98 13.71 -37.11
CA ALA A 49 10.76 12.41 -36.47
C ALA A 49 10.58 11.27 -37.49
N ILE A 50 9.85 11.51 -38.58
CA ILE A 50 9.68 10.50 -39.65
C ILE A 50 10.96 10.30 -40.46
N THR A 51 11.74 11.35 -40.66
CA THR A 51 13.04 11.22 -41.34
C THR A 51 13.95 10.27 -40.55
N GLU A 52 14.05 10.44 -39.22
CA GLU A 52 14.83 9.53 -38.37
C GLU A 52 14.25 8.11 -38.36
N LEU A 53 12.92 7.97 -38.30
CA LEU A 53 12.26 6.66 -38.32
C LEU A 53 12.51 5.91 -39.64
N LEU A 54 12.43 6.59 -40.78
CA LEU A 54 12.72 5.97 -42.09
C LEU A 54 14.22 5.67 -42.26
N LEU A 55 15.11 6.51 -41.73
CA LEU A 55 16.55 6.24 -41.73
C LEU A 55 16.89 5.01 -40.89
N SER A 56 16.33 4.89 -39.69
CA SER A 56 16.54 3.72 -38.84
C SER A 56 15.95 2.44 -39.47
N ALA A 57 14.79 2.53 -40.12
CA ALA A 57 14.16 1.42 -40.83
C ALA A 57 14.95 0.99 -42.09
N SER A 58 15.69 1.90 -42.71
CA SER A 58 16.59 1.60 -43.85
C SER A 58 17.89 0.86 -43.44
N GLY A 59 18.11 0.64 -42.14
CA GLY A 59 19.25 -0.15 -41.64
C GLY A 59 20.59 0.58 -41.63
N ASN A 60 20.60 1.91 -41.52
CA ASN A 60 21.78 2.79 -41.55
C ASN A 60 22.60 2.66 -42.84
N SER A 61 22.01 3.10 -43.94
CA SER A 61 22.64 3.07 -45.25
C SER A 61 23.34 4.38 -45.64
N SER A 62 24.30 4.23 -46.55
CA SER A 62 25.20 5.24 -47.13
C SER A 62 24.56 6.62 -47.42
N GLY A 63 25.37 7.68 -47.37
CA GLY A 63 24.99 9.08 -47.67
C GLY A 63 24.00 9.32 -48.83
N PRO A 64 24.11 8.67 -50.01
CA PRO A 64 23.15 8.87 -51.10
C PRO A 64 21.72 8.35 -50.83
N GLU A 65 21.51 7.42 -49.91
CA GLU A 65 20.16 6.96 -49.52
C GLU A 65 19.51 7.89 -48.49
N GLN A 66 20.32 8.45 -47.59
CA GLN A 66 19.89 9.48 -46.65
C GLN A 66 19.37 10.73 -47.39
N GLU A 67 20.07 11.17 -48.44
CA GLU A 67 19.62 12.29 -49.28
C GLU A 67 18.29 12.00 -49.98
N LYS A 68 18.05 10.75 -50.43
CA LYS A 68 16.78 10.35 -51.06
C LYS A 68 15.61 10.35 -50.06
N ILE A 69 15.83 9.87 -48.84
CA ILE A 69 14.80 9.84 -47.79
C ILE A 69 14.46 11.28 -47.37
N GLN A 70 15.47 12.13 -47.16
CA GLN A 70 15.27 13.54 -46.84
C GLN A 70 14.53 14.29 -47.95
N ALA A 71 14.91 14.08 -49.22
CA ALA A 71 14.22 14.68 -50.36
C ALA A 71 12.76 14.21 -50.49
N LEU A 72 12.49 12.95 -50.16
CA LEU A 72 11.16 12.36 -50.21
C LEU A 72 10.25 12.91 -49.10
N VAL A 73 10.75 13.06 -47.87
CA VAL A 73 10.00 13.69 -46.77
C VAL A 73 9.77 15.18 -47.06
N ALA A 74 10.78 15.90 -47.55
CA ALA A 74 10.66 17.31 -47.92
C ALA A 74 9.58 17.54 -49.01
N LYS A 75 9.55 16.68 -50.03
CA LYS A 75 8.52 16.71 -51.08
C LYS A 75 7.10 16.56 -50.54
N TRP A 76 6.91 15.79 -49.46
CA TRP A 76 5.58 15.67 -48.84
C TRP A 76 5.22 16.85 -47.97
N VAL A 77 6.18 17.42 -47.23
CA VAL A 77 5.98 18.65 -46.47
C VAL A 77 5.52 19.77 -47.42
N GLU A 78 6.23 19.97 -48.53
CA GLU A 78 5.87 20.95 -49.57
C GLU A 78 4.46 20.70 -50.11
N LYS A 79 4.11 19.45 -50.43
CA LYS A 79 2.77 19.08 -50.89
C LYS A 79 1.67 19.39 -49.86
N TYR A 80 1.95 19.20 -48.58
CA TYR A 80 1.00 19.50 -47.51
C TYR A 80 0.89 21.01 -47.24
N GLU A 81 1.99 21.75 -47.34
CA GLU A 81 2.01 23.21 -47.24
C GLU A 81 1.27 23.87 -48.42
N GLU A 82 1.46 23.38 -49.65
CA GLU A 82 0.72 23.83 -50.84
C GLU A 82 -0.80 23.54 -50.71
N ALA A 83 -1.16 22.35 -50.22
CA ALA A 83 -2.56 21.97 -50.00
C ALA A 83 -3.23 22.79 -48.88
N ASN A 84 -2.46 23.24 -47.90
CA ASN A 84 -2.93 24.10 -46.82
C ASN A 84 -3.03 25.57 -47.25
N ASN A 85 -2.15 26.05 -48.13
CA ASN A 85 -2.17 27.43 -48.64
C ASN A 85 -3.24 27.67 -49.72
N THR A 86 -3.59 26.65 -50.52
CA THR A 86 -4.61 26.76 -51.57
C THR A 86 -6.06 26.81 -51.05
N ASN A 87 -6.30 26.37 -49.81
CA ASN A 87 -7.66 26.28 -49.26
C ASN A 87 -8.17 27.52 -48.52
N GLY A 88 -7.40 28.61 -48.39
CA GLY A 88 -7.86 29.96 -48.00
C GLY A 88 -8.59 30.13 -46.65
N GLU A 89 -9.00 29.05 -45.98
CA GLU A 89 -9.71 29.04 -44.72
C GLU A 89 -9.21 27.84 -43.91
N ARG A 90 -8.47 28.12 -42.82
CA ARG A 90 -8.19 27.12 -41.78
C ARG A 90 -9.52 26.71 -41.12
N ARG A 91 -10.23 25.74 -41.67
CA ARG A 91 -11.41 25.13 -41.03
C ARG A 91 -10.95 24.18 -39.92
N GLY A 92 -10.88 24.69 -38.70
CA GLY A 92 -10.79 23.85 -37.50
C GLY A 92 -12.08 23.05 -37.26
N PRO A 93 -12.02 21.92 -36.54
CA PRO A 93 -13.20 21.32 -35.94
C PRO A 93 -13.82 22.32 -34.97
N SER A 94 -15.15 22.42 -35.00
CA SER A 94 -15.96 23.36 -34.22
C SER A 94 -15.49 23.48 -32.77
N ALA A 95 -14.97 24.66 -32.43
CA ALA A 95 -14.86 25.09 -31.04
C ALA A 95 -16.23 24.94 -30.37
N VAL A 96 -16.27 24.19 -29.28
CA VAL A 96 -17.43 24.09 -28.40
C VAL A 96 -17.74 25.51 -27.90
N LYS A 97 -18.79 26.13 -28.46
CA LYS A 97 -19.37 27.36 -27.91
C LYS A 97 -19.79 27.07 -26.47
N ARG A 98 -19.21 27.82 -25.52
CA ARG A 98 -19.76 27.99 -24.18
C ARG A 98 -21.21 28.46 -24.31
N LEU A 99 -22.13 27.74 -23.69
CA LEU A 99 -23.52 28.15 -23.53
C LEU A 99 -23.60 29.01 -22.26
N ASP A 100 -23.66 30.33 -22.45
CA ASP A 100 -24.08 31.28 -21.42
C ASP A 100 -25.61 31.29 -21.34
N GLN A 101 -26.19 30.28 -20.70
CA GLN A 101 -27.47 30.38 -19.99
C GLN A 101 -27.75 29.10 -19.18
N ALA A 102 -28.03 29.27 -17.89
CA ALA A 102 -28.39 28.19 -16.99
C ALA A 102 -29.76 27.60 -17.36
N ILE A 103 -29.79 26.31 -17.73
CA ILE A 103 -31.02 25.53 -17.80
C ILE A 103 -31.09 24.67 -16.54
N GLN A 104 -32.03 25.02 -15.65
CA GLN A 104 -32.48 24.14 -14.57
C GLN A 104 -33.05 22.85 -15.16
N VAL A 105 -32.47 21.70 -14.80
CA VAL A 105 -33.08 20.39 -15.05
C VAL A 105 -33.34 19.71 -13.71
N GLY A 106 -34.39 20.19 -13.05
CA GLY A 106 -35.11 19.46 -12.02
C GLY A 106 -36.35 18.83 -12.64
N ALA A 107 -36.47 17.50 -12.49
CA ALA A 107 -37.67 16.70 -12.64
C ALA A 107 -38.43 16.72 -13.99
N GLN A 108 -38.06 15.82 -14.91
CA GLN A 108 -39.04 15.06 -15.70
C GLN A 108 -38.55 13.63 -15.97
N ARG A 109 -39.19 12.66 -15.29
CA ARG A 109 -39.13 11.22 -15.59
C ARG A 109 -39.91 10.96 -16.88
N ASN A 110 -39.23 10.62 -17.96
CA ASN A 110 -39.89 9.99 -19.11
C ASN A 110 -39.95 8.47 -18.88
N MET A 111 -41.17 8.03 -18.56
CA MET A 111 -41.58 6.63 -18.41
C MET A 111 -41.57 5.92 -19.78
N SER A 112 -40.81 4.83 -19.87
CA SER A 112 -40.78 3.97 -21.05
C SER A 112 -42.07 3.14 -21.16
N SER A 113 -42.63 3.13 -22.37
CA SER A 113 -43.88 2.53 -22.81
C SER A 113 -43.93 0.99 -22.68
N THR A 114 -44.19 0.48 -21.48
CA THR A 114 -44.47 -0.96 -21.27
C THR A 114 -45.52 -1.26 -20.18
N LEU A 115 -46.35 -0.26 -19.83
CA LEU A 115 -47.30 -0.35 -18.72
C LEU A 115 -48.67 0.27 -19.06
N ALA A 116 -49.17 -0.03 -20.26
CA ALA A 116 -50.50 0.35 -20.73
C ALA A 116 -51.33 -0.87 -21.21
N VAL A 117 -51.20 -2.01 -20.51
CA VAL A 117 -52.05 -3.20 -20.70
C VAL A 117 -52.43 -3.79 -19.35
N ALA A 118 -52.93 -2.94 -18.44
CA ALA A 118 -53.40 -3.41 -17.13
C ALA A 118 -54.54 -2.56 -16.57
N THR A 119 -55.51 -2.16 -17.40
CA THR A 119 -56.88 -1.78 -17.00
C THR A 119 -57.70 -1.57 -18.26
N GLY A 120 -58.52 -2.55 -18.64
CA GLY A 120 -59.40 -2.43 -19.80
C GLY A 120 -59.97 -3.78 -20.20
N SER A 121 -61.11 -4.11 -19.60
CA SER A 121 -61.99 -5.21 -19.97
C SER A 121 -62.36 -5.16 -21.46
N VAL A 122 -61.96 -6.17 -22.23
CA VAL A 122 -62.63 -6.55 -23.48
C VAL A 122 -62.73 -8.06 -23.50
N ASP A 123 -63.96 -8.51 -23.71
CA ASP A 123 -64.43 -9.87 -23.68
C ASP A 123 -63.90 -10.77 -24.81
N LEU A 124 -64.07 -12.05 -24.53
CA LEU A 124 -63.78 -13.30 -25.23
C LEU A 124 -63.97 -13.38 -26.77
N GLU A 125 -63.30 -14.41 -27.31
CA GLU A 125 -63.71 -15.22 -28.48
C GLU A 125 -63.50 -14.67 -29.91
N SER A 126 -62.37 -15.04 -30.52
CA SER A 126 -62.38 -15.70 -31.85
C SER A 126 -60.98 -16.14 -32.31
N ALA A 127 -60.79 -17.46 -32.31
CA ALA A 127 -60.07 -18.28 -33.29
C ALA A 127 -58.94 -17.65 -34.16
N ASN A 128 -57.69 -18.08 -33.97
CA ASN A 128 -57.13 -19.22 -34.75
C ASN A 128 -55.62 -19.38 -34.54
N ALA A 129 -55.21 -20.64 -34.41
CA ALA A 129 -53.85 -21.09 -34.19
C ALA A 129 -52.86 -20.64 -35.28
N ARG A 130 -51.76 -20.00 -34.88
CA ARG A 130 -50.46 -20.10 -35.57
C ARG A 130 -49.36 -20.36 -34.56
N LYS A 131 -48.78 -21.57 -34.64
CA LYS A 131 -47.50 -21.92 -34.02
C LYS A 131 -46.45 -20.90 -34.46
N VAL A 132 -45.92 -20.11 -33.54
CA VAL A 132 -44.71 -19.30 -33.77
C VAL A 132 -43.52 -20.12 -33.25
N GLU A 133 -42.81 -20.78 -34.16
CA GLU A 133 -41.48 -21.32 -33.87
C GLU A 133 -40.50 -20.16 -33.74
N SER A 134 -39.90 -20.01 -32.56
CA SER A 134 -38.85 -19.02 -32.27
C SER A 134 -37.52 -19.44 -32.90
N LYS A 135 -37.39 -19.26 -34.22
CA LYS A 135 -36.07 -19.37 -34.88
C LYS A 135 -35.29 -18.08 -34.62
N VAL A 136 -34.44 -18.11 -33.60
CA VAL A 136 -33.48 -17.03 -33.31
C VAL A 136 -32.54 -16.89 -34.51
N ASP A 137 -32.60 -15.73 -35.14
CA ASP A 137 -31.88 -15.41 -36.36
C ASP A 137 -30.37 -15.25 -36.03
N ARG A 138 -29.60 -16.35 -36.15
CA ARG A 138 -28.19 -16.46 -35.70
C ARG A 138 -27.32 -15.29 -36.16
N LYS A 139 -27.56 -14.76 -37.37
CA LYS A 139 -26.82 -13.62 -37.93
C LYS A 139 -27.07 -12.29 -37.19
N LYS A 140 -28.27 -12.09 -36.63
CA LYS A 140 -28.59 -10.88 -35.84
C LYS A 140 -27.97 -10.95 -34.45
N LEU A 141 -27.93 -12.15 -33.86
CA LEU A 141 -27.28 -12.38 -32.58
C LEU A 141 -25.76 -12.17 -32.67
N GLU A 142 -25.12 -12.74 -33.70
CA GLU A 142 -23.68 -12.60 -33.96
C GLU A 142 -23.29 -11.13 -34.22
N LYS A 143 -24.17 -10.36 -34.91
CA LYS A 143 -23.96 -8.92 -35.14
C LYS A 143 -24.12 -8.10 -33.85
N ALA A 144 -24.97 -8.53 -32.92
CA ALA A 144 -25.12 -7.90 -31.61
C ALA A 144 -23.91 -8.21 -30.71
N GLU A 145 -23.45 -9.46 -30.70
CA GLU A 145 -22.25 -9.89 -29.97
C GLU A 145 -20.99 -9.18 -30.48
N ARG A 146 -20.79 -9.07 -31.81
CA ARG A 146 -19.69 -8.29 -32.39
C ARG A 146 -19.75 -6.81 -32.00
N LYS A 147 -20.93 -6.21 -31.91
CA LYS A 147 -21.09 -4.81 -31.47
C LYS A 147 -20.77 -4.63 -29.98
N ILE A 148 -21.11 -5.60 -29.13
CA ILE A 148 -20.78 -5.58 -27.70
C ILE A 148 -19.28 -5.78 -27.52
N ALA A 149 -18.68 -6.75 -28.21
CA ALA A 149 -17.25 -7.00 -28.21
C ALA A 149 -16.45 -5.79 -28.73
N ALA A 150 -16.91 -5.13 -29.79
CA ALA A 150 -16.26 -3.91 -30.31
C ALA A 150 -16.40 -2.70 -29.37
N LYS A 151 -17.48 -2.63 -28.56
CA LYS A 151 -17.61 -1.62 -27.50
C LYS A 151 -16.70 -1.94 -26.31
N GLN A 152 -16.56 -3.20 -25.93
CA GLN A 152 -15.66 -3.64 -24.87
C GLN A 152 -14.20 -3.43 -25.27
N SER A 153 -13.80 -3.80 -26.49
CA SER A 153 -12.44 -3.57 -26.97
C SER A 153 -12.11 -2.08 -27.06
N LYS A 154 -13.02 -1.22 -27.53
CA LYS A 154 -12.80 0.24 -27.52
C LYS A 154 -12.65 0.84 -26.12
N LYS A 155 -13.34 0.30 -25.11
CA LYS A 155 -13.11 0.68 -23.70
C LYS A 155 -11.74 0.19 -23.21
N GLN A 156 -11.37 -1.03 -23.59
CA GLN A 156 -10.10 -1.64 -23.21
C GLN A 156 -8.90 -0.90 -23.85
N PHE A 157 -8.98 -0.51 -25.12
CA PHE A 157 -7.95 0.28 -25.82
C PHE A 157 -7.83 1.71 -25.27
N LYS A 158 -8.94 2.37 -24.90
CA LYS A 158 -8.87 3.69 -24.25
C LYS A 158 -8.21 3.63 -22.87
N ASN A 159 -8.43 2.57 -22.09
CA ASN A 159 -7.76 2.39 -20.80
C ASN A 159 -6.26 2.07 -20.98
N VAL A 160 -5.90 1.28 -22.00
CA VAL A 160 -4.49 0.96 -22.30
C VAL A 160 -3.72 2.17 -22.84
N GLU A 161 -4.34 3.05 -23.63
CA GLU A 161 -3.72 4.31 -24.06
C GLU A 161 -3.56 5.33 -22.91
N TYR A 162 -4.49 5.34 -21.94
CA TYR A 162 -4.37 6.18 -20.74
C TYR A 162 -3.31 5.67 -19.76
N GLU A 163 -3.11 4.35 -19.67
CA GLU A 163 -2.09 3.72 -18.81
C GLU A 163 -0.68 3.71 -19.44
N ALA A 164 -0.54 3.48 -20.75
CA ALA A 164 0.76 3.42 -21.42
C ALA A 164 1.44 4.80 -21.50
N SER A 165 0.65 5.89 -21.53
CA SER A 165 1.16 7.27 -21.58
C SER A 165 1.69 7.76 -20.23
N ARG A 166 1.29 7.12 -19.12
CA ARG A 166 1.65 7.53 -17.75
C ARG A 166 2.76 6.69 -17.11
N LEU A 167 3.02 5.49 -17.65
CA LEU A 167 4.04 4.57 -17.13
C LEU A 167 5.44 4.76 -17.75
N LEU A 168 5.62 5.72 -18.66
CA LEU A 168 6.90 5.93 -19.35
C LEU A 168 7.58 7.28 -19.05
N ASN A 169 6.93 8.20 -18.33
CA ASN A 169 7.54 9.48 -17.96
C ASN A 169 7.20 9.86 -16.50
N GLN A 170 8.24 10.04 -15.68
CA GLN A 170 8.31 10.44 -14.26
C GLN A 170 8.35 9.28 -13.24
N ALA A 171 9.39 9.08 -12.44
CA ALA A 171 10.66 9.80 -12.29
C ALA A 171 11.68 8.87 -11.62
N GLU A 172 12.93 9.05 -11.99
CA GLU A 172 14.12 8.54 -11.31
C GLU A 172 14.11 8.94 -9.82
N ASP A 173 14.69 8.08 -8.97
CA ASP A 173 14.84 8.21 -7.51
C ASP A 173 15.78 9.37 -7.07
N ALA A 174 15.68 10.55 -7.71
CA ALA A 174 16.60 11.67 -7.52
C ALA A 174 15.94 13.04 -7.26
N GLN A 175 14.68 13.08 -6.79
CA GLN A 175 14.09 14.32 -6.26
C GLN A 175 14.37 14.43 -4.76
N SER A 176 14.79 15.61 -4.29
CA SER A 176 14.96 15.87 -2.86
C SER A 176 13.60 15.75 -2.14
N TYR A 177 13.58 15.18 -0.93
CA TYR A 177 12.36 15.05 -0.10
C TYR A 177 11.60 16.39 0.02
N GLU A 178 12.34 17.50 0.12
CA GLU A 178 11.77 18.85 0.22
C GLU A 178 11.01 19.26 -1.06
N GLU A 179 11.56 18.95 -2.23
CA GLU A 179 10.93 19.24 -3.53
C GLU A 179 9.66 18.41 -3.73
N PHE A 180 9.72 17.12 -3.40
CA PHE A 180 8.56 16.24 -3.45
C PHE A 180 7.46 16.72 -2.49
N TYR A 181 7.81 17.08 -1.26
CA TYR A 181 6.84 17.56 -0.27
C TYR A 181 6.16 18.86 -0.73
N MET A 182 6.90 19.83 -1.28
CA MET A 182 6.33 21.08 -1.78
C MET A 182 5.43 20.87 -3.01
N ALA A 183 5.79 19.94 -3.89
CA ALA A 183 4.97 19.59 -5.06
C ALA A 183 3.65 18.93 -4.64
N VAL A 184 3.68 18.05 -3.64
CA VAL A 184 2.49 17.37 -3.12
C VAL A 184 1.64 18.29 -2.24
N ASN A 185 2.25 19.22 -1.50
CA ASN A 185 1.58 20.08 -0.52
C ASN A 185 1.90 21.58 -0.77
N PRO A 186 1.31 22.19 -1.82
CA PRO A 186 1.53 23.60 -2.12
C PRO A 186 0.86 24.50 -1.07
N LEU A 187 1.61 25.47 -0.52
CA LEU A 187 1.06 26.42 0.45
C LEU A 187 0.15 27.42 -0.25
N GLN A 188 -1.14 27.38 0.07
CA GLN A 188 -2.10 28.33 -0.47
C GLN A 188 -1.96 29.67 0.26
N LEU A 189 -1.24 30.62 -0.36
CA LEU A 189 -1.21 32.03 0.05
C LEU A 189 -2.50 32.72 -0.46
N GLY A 190 -3.58 32.64 0.31
CA GLY A 190 -4.83 33.36 -0.01
C GLY A 190 -5.95 33.04 0.98
N SER A 191 -6.90 33.97 1.16
CA SER A 191 -8.04 33.83 2.07
C SER A 191 -8.98 32.70 1.63
N GLY A 192 -8.71 31.48 2.11
CA GLY A 192 -9.50 30.31 1.83
C GLY A 192 -10.72 30.24 2.76
N GLY A 193 -11.91 30.52 2.22
CA GLY A 193 -13.15 30.09 2.86
C GLY A 193 -13.08 28.59 3.19
N SER A 194 -13.67 28.19 4.32
CA SER A 194 -13.66 26.82 4.88
C SER A 194 -14.10 25.76 3.86
N LYS A 195 -13.17 25.30 3.02
CA LYS A 195 -13.39 24.18 2.10
C LYS A 195 -13.46 22.91 2.94
N SER A 196 -14.39 22.01 2.61
CA SER A 196 -14.45 20.70 3.27
C SER A 196 -13.12 19.96 3.07
N LYS A 197 -12.66 19.32 4.15
CA LYS A 197 -11.47 18.45 4.17
C LYS A 197 -11.85 16.97 3.99
N ASP A 198 -13.10 16.68 3.65
CA ASP A 198 -13.55 15.32 3.35
C ASP A 198 -13.04 14.88 1.97
N ILE A 199 -12.61 13.63 1.88
CA ILE A 199 -12.13 13.01 0.64
C ILE A 199 -13.20 12.02 0.20
N LYS A 200 -13.81 12.28 -0.95
CA LYS A 200 -14.70 11.35 -1.62
C LYS A 200 -14.24 11.18 -3.06
N ILE A 201 -13.89 9.96 -3.41
CA ILE A 201 -13.43 9.60 -4.74
C ILE A 201 -14.24 8.38 -5.17
N ASP A 202 -14.96 8.53 -6.28
CA ASP A 202 -15.82 7.48 -6.81
C ASP A 202 -15.14 6.77 -8.00
N ASN A 203 -15.37 5.47 -8.16
CA ASN A 203 -14.85 4.62 -9.25
C ASN A 203 -13.32 4.67 -9.43
N ILE A 204 -12.57 4.37 -8.38
CA ILE A 204 -11.12 4.20 -8.42
C ILE A 204 -10.78 2.81 -8.97
N ASP A 205 -9.95 2.83 -10.01
CA ASP A 205 -9.20 1.68 -10.50
C ASP A 205 -7.71 1.87 -10.15
N VAL A 206 -7.10 0.89 -9.48
CA VAL A 206 -5.65 0.89 -9.21
C VAL A 206 -5.06 -0.41 -9.75
N SER A 207 -4.07 -0.29 -10.62
CA SER A 207 -3.32 -1.41 -11.21
C SER A 207 -1.81 -1.18 -11.06
N ILE A 208 -1.06 -2.23 -10.73
CA ILE A 208 0.42 -2.20 -10.74
C ILE A 208 0.96 -3.45 -11.42
N GLY A 209 1.89 -3.26 -12.37
CA GLY A 209 2.57 -4.37 -13.04
C GLY A 209 1.62 -5.36 -13.73
N GLY A 210 0.48 -4.86 -14.23
CA GLY A 210 -0.57 -5.68 -14.84
C GLY A 210 -1.48 -6.43 -13.86
N LYS A 211 -1.25 -6.33 -12.54
CA LYS A 211 -2.15 -6.87 -11.50
C LYS A 211 -3.13 -5.78 -11.05
N ARG A 212 -4.43 -6.08 -11.10
CA ARG A 212 -5.48 -5.20 -10.57
C ARG A 212 -5.53 -5.32 -9.06
N ILE A 213 -5.52 -4.17 -8.38
CA ILE A 213 -5.52 -4.04 -6.93
C ILE A 213 -6.89 -3.56 -6.44
N LEU A 214 -7.48 -2.60 -7.16
CA LEU A 214 -8.85 -2.14 -6.96
C LEU A 214 -9.52 -1.98 -8.33
N THR A 215 -10.80 -2.34 -8.40
CA THR A 215 -11.63 -2.23 -9.60
C THR A 215 -12.99 -1.61 -9.26
N ASP A 216 -13.33 -0.47 -9.86
CA ASP A 216 -14.58 0.29 -9.68
C ASP A 216 -14.94 0.51 -8.19
N THR A 217 -13.99 1.04 -7.41
CA THR A 217 -14.14 1.18 -5.95
C THR A 217 -14.33 2.63 -5.49
N ASP A 218 -15.17 2.84 -4.48
CA ASP A 218 -15.36 4.18 -3.90
C ASP A 218 -14.52 4.33 -2.64
N LEU A 219 -13.68 5.36 -2.58
CA LEU A 219 -12.91 5.74 -1.40
C LEU A 219 -13.55 6.96 -0.72
N THR A 220 -14.08 6.75 0.48
CA THR A 220 -14.63 7.83 1.33
C THR A 220 -13.85 7.94 2.64
N LEU A 221 -13.29 9.12 2.90
CA LEU A 221 -12.60 9.47 4.13
C LEU A 221 -13.16 10.81 4.65
N THR A 222 -13.86 10.78 5.78
CA THR A 222 -14.37 11.97 6.46
C THR A 222 -13.31 12.60 7.35
N TYR A 223 -13.29 13.93 7.44
CA TYR A 223 -12.29 14.65 8.22
C TYR A 223 -12.37 14.31 9.72
N GLY A 224 -11.21 14.07 10.35
CA GLY A 224 -11.09 13.75 11.78
C GLY A 224 -11.42 12.29 12.15
N HIS A 225 -11.74 11.45 11.16
CA HIS A 225 -11.91 10.01 11.36
C HIS A 225 -10.57 9.28 11.30
N ARG A 226 -10.51 8.13 11.98
CA ARG A 226 -9.34 7.25 12.02
C ARG A 226 -9.69 5.91 11.39
N TYR A 227 -9.16 5.69 10.20
CA TYR A 227 -9.44 4.51 9.39
C TYR A 227 -8.35 3.46 9.58
N GLY A 228 -8.74 2.24 9.94
CA GLY A 228 -7.88 1.06 9.90
C GLY A 228 -8.06 0.30 8.59
N LEU A 229 -7.03 0.25 7.74
CA LEU A 229 -7.05 -0.51 6.49
C LEU A 229 -6.53 -1.93 6.72
N VAL A 230 -7.43 -2.91 6.64
CA VAL A 230 -7.16 -4.33 6.90
C VAL A 230 -7.34 -5.13 5.61
N GLY A 231 -6.46 -6.10 5.38
CA GLY A 231 -6.52 -7.00 4.24
C GLY A 231 -5.31 -7.92 4.19
N ASN A 232 -5.41 -8.97 3.37
CA ASN A 232 -4.36 -9.98 3.23
C ASN A 232 -3.08 -9.40 2.62
N ASN A 233 -1.95 -10.05 2.91
CA ASN A 233 -0.66 -9.64 2.37
C ASN A 233 -0.62 -9.77 0.85
N GLY A 234 -0.22 -8.69 0.16
CA GLY A 234 -0.12 -8.65 -1.30
C GLY A 234 -1.42 -8.34 -2.04
N VAL A 235 -2.47 -7.91 -1.33
CA VAL A 235 -3.71 -7.36 -1.93
C VAL A 235 -3.48 -5.95 -2.48
N GLY A 236 -2.48 -5.21 -1.97
CA GLY A 236 -2.09 -3.89 -2.48
C GLY A 236 -2.34 -2.72 -1.53
N LYS A 237 -2.37 -2.95 -0.21
CA LYS A 237 -2.54 -1.91 0.82
C LYS A 237 -1.50 -0.79 0.70
N SER A 238 -0.21 -1.13 0.79
CA SER A 238 0.92 -0.19 0.60
C SER A 238 0.86 0.53 -0.75
N THR A 239 0.43 -0.18 -1.80
CA THR A 239 0.24 0.41 -3.13
C THR A 239 -0.86 1.46 -3.13
N LEU A 240 -1.98 1.23 -2.45
CA LEU A 240 -3.04 2.21 -2.31
C LEU A 240 -2.52 3.48 -1.60
N LEU A 241 -1.75 3.35 -0.52
CA LEU A 241 -1.17 4.51 0.17
C LEU A 241 -0.16 5.26 -0.71
N ARG A 242 0.67 4.55 -1.48
CA ARG A 242 1.55 5.16 -2.49
C ARG A 242 0.76 5.95 -3.52
N ALA A 243 -0.30 5.37 -4.08
CA ALA A 243 -1.16 6.03 -5.05
C ALA A 243 -1.82 7.29 -4.46
N LEU A 244 -2.26 7.24 -3.20
CA LEU A 244 -2.82 8.39 -2.49
C LEU A 244 -1.77 9.48 -2.23
N SER A 245 -0.59 9.11 -1.73
CA SER A 245 0.49 10.06 -1.41
C SER A 245 1.06 10.79 -2.62
N ARG A 246 1.17 10.09 -3.77
CA ARG A 246 1.60 10.66 -5.04
C ARG A 246 0.48 11.40 -5.79
N ARG A 247 -0.71 11.54 -5.19
CA ARG A 247 -1.92 12.11 -5.81
C ARG A 247 -2.26 11.48 -7.17
N GLU A 248 -1.97 10.19 -7.32
CA GLU A 248 -2.36 9.41 -8.51
C GLU A 248 -3.87 9.30 -8.65
N VAL A 249 -4.52 9.34 -7.50
CA VAL A 249 -5.95 9.40 -7.27
C VAL A 249 -6.32 10.88 -7.05
N PRO A 250 -7.46 11.39 -7.59
CA PRO A 250 -7.80 12.81 -7.56
C PRO A 250 -8.17 13.30 -6.15
N ILE A 251 -7.17 13.61 -5.32
CA ILE A 251 -7.34 14.20 -4.00
C ILE A 251 -7.25 15.73 -4.11
N PRO A 252 -8.17 16.50 -3.47
CA PRO A 252 -8.12 17.96 -3.48
C PRO A 252 -6.78 18.55 -3.05
N THR A 253 -6.30 19.59 -3.73
CA THR A 253 -4.97 20.20 -3.52
C THR A 253 -4.83 20.98 -2.22
N HIS A 254 -5.94 21.35 -1.57
CA HIS A 254 -5.92 22.02 -0.27
C HIS A 254 -5.77 21.07 0.91
N ILE A 255 -5.82 19.75 0.69
CA ILE A 255 -5.61 18.73 1.72
C ILE A 255 -4.13 18.37 1.72
N SER A 256 -3.47 18.58 2.85
CA SER A 256 -2.09 18.17 3.05
C SER A 256 -2.00 16.66 3.32
N ILE A 257 -1.11 15.97 2.61
CA ILE A 257 -0.93 14.52 2.71
C ILE A 257 0.52 14.23 3.09
N LEU A 258 0.70 13.35 4.07
CA LEU A 258 2.02 12.81 4.39
C LEU A 258 1.94 11.29 4.56
N HIS A 259 2.89 10.60 3.95
CA HIS A 259 2.98 9.15 3.96
C HIS A 259 4.30 8.70 4.56
N VAL A 260 4.20 7.84 5.58
CA VAL A 260 5.34 7.22 6.25
C VAL A 260 5.50 5.81 5.72
N GLU A 261 6.38 5.64 4.73
CA GLU A 261 6.60 4.35 4.07
C GLU A 261 7.99 3.75 4.35
N GLN A 262 9.02 4.59 4.48
CA GLN A 262 10.42 4.16 4.45
C GLN A 262 11.25 4.74 5.59
N GLU A 263 12.31 4.02 5.95
CA GLU A 263 13.36 4.52 6.84
C GLU A 263 14.06 5.72 6.19
N ILE A 264 14.33 6.76 6.97
CA ILE A 264 15.10 7.90 6.49
C ILE A 264 16.55 7.46 6.24
N THR A 265 17.14 7.92 5.14
CA THR A 265 18.59 7.80 4.91
C THR A 265 19.34 8.64 5.95
N GLY A 266 20.19 8.00 6.74
CA GLY A 266 20.91 8.69 7.80
C GLY A 266 21.94 9.68 7.26
N ASP A 267 21.89 10.90 7.79
CA ASP A 267 22.77 12.03 7.53
C ASP A 267 23.45 12.51 8.83
N ASP A 268 24.15 13.64 8.74
CA ASP A 268 24.87 14.26 9.88
C ASP A 268 23.97 15.14 10.77
N THR A 269 22.70 15.34 10.40
CA THR A 269 21.79 16.17 11.20
C THR A 269 21.43 15.46 12.51
N SER A 270 21.18 16.23 13.57
CA SER A 270 20.71 15.64 14.82
C SER A 270 19.26 15.15 14.68
N ALA A 271 18.86 14.15 15.47
CA ALA A 271 17.47 13.66 15.45
C ALA A 271 16.46 14.79 15.72
N LEU A 272 16.75 15.69 16.67
CA LEU A 272 15.90 16.84 16.96
C LEU A 272 15.77 17.76 15.74
N GLN A 273 16.91 18.11 15.11
CA GLN A 273 16.91 18.99 13.95
C GLN A 273 16.18 18.34 12.76
N ALA A 274 16.35 17.05 12.52
CA ALA A 274 15.66 16.32 11.46
C ALA A 274 14.13 16.34 11.61
N VAL A 275 13.61 16.39 12.85
CA VAL A 275 12.17 16.58 13.13
C VAL A 275 11.74 18.02 12.85
N LEU A 276 12.51 19.00 13.30
CA LEU A 276 12.20 20.41 13.05
C LEU A 276 12.23 20.74 11.55
N ASP A 277 13.17 20.15 10.81
CA ASP A 277 13.33 20.29 9.36
C ASP A 277 12.26 19.53 8.56
N ALA A 278 11.43 18.70 9.21
CA ALA A 278 10.31 18.03 8.54
C ALA A 278 9.23 19.02 8.09
N ASP A 279 9.04 20.09 8.85
CA ASP A 279 8.19 21.20 8.45
C ASP A 279 8.95 22.10 7.48
N VAL A 280 8.91 21.70 6.21
CA VAL A 280 9.58 22.39 5.10
C VAL A 280 9.11 23.84 5.02
N TRP A 281 7.83 24.11 5.28
CA TRP A 281 7.29 25.47 5.19
C TRP A 281 7.79 26.36 6.32
N ARG A 282 7.88 25.86 7.55
CA ARG A 282 8.54 26.58 8.65
C ARG A 282 9.98 26.92 8.32
N LYS A 283 10.75 25.96 7.78
CA LYS A 283 12.16 26.16 7.39
C LYS A 283 12.29 27.23 6.30
N VAL A 284 11.45 27.18 5.27
CA VAL A 284 11.43 28.18 4.19
C VAL A 284 11.06 29.57 4.72
N LEU A 285 10.04 29.67 5.57
CA LEU A 285 9.60 30.93 6.16
C LEU A 285 10.64 31.55 7.10
N LEU A 286 11.35 30.74 7.90
CA LEU A 286 12.46 31.21 8.73
C LEU A 286 13.62 31.73 7.88
N LYS A 287 13.96 31.03 6.79
CA LYS A 287 14.98 31.48 5.85
C LYS A 287 14.57 32.80 5.18
N GLU A 288 13.33 32.90 4.71
CA GLU A 288 12.78 34.12 4.10
C GLU A 288 12.76 35.28 5.12
N GLN A 289 12.42 35.01 6.38
CA GLN A 289 12.49 35.99 7.47
C GLN A 289 13.92 36.52 7.65
N THR A 290 14.94 35.64 7.68
CA THR A 290 16.34 36.07 7.80
C THR A 290 16.80 36.89 6.60
N GLU A 291 16.48 36.47 5.37
CA GLU A 291 16.83 37.19 4.14
C GLU A 291 16.17 38.58 4.08
N ILE A 292 14.89 38.68 4.46
CA ILE A 292 14.19 39.97 4.51
C ILE A 292 14.79 40.88 5.58
N THR A 293 15.13 40.34 6.76
CA THR A 293 15.72 41.11 7.86
C THR A 293 17.11 41.66 7.48
N GLU A 294 17.95 40.84 6.84
CA GLU A 294 19.25 41.28 6.32
C GLU A 294 19.09 42.35 5.23
N ARG A 295 18.10 42.19 4.34
CA ARG A 295 17.81 43.15 3.28
C ARG A 295 17.29 44.48 3.82
N LEU A 296 16.44 44.45 4.85
CA LEU A 296 15.96 45.65 5.55
C LEU A 296 17.12 46.39 6.23
N ALA A 297 18.02 45.67 6.92
CA ALA A 297 19.20 46.26 7.53
C ALA A 297 20.12 46.91 6.47
N GLY A 298 20.29 46.27 5.30
CA GLY A 298 21.03 46.82 4.17
C GLY A 298 20.40 48.10 3.59
N ILE A 299 19.08 48.11 3.42
CA ILE A 299 18.33 49.30 2.97
C ILE A 299 18.45 50.44 3.99
N GLU A 300 18.36 50.15 5.29
CA GLU A 300 18.47 51.16 6.34
C GLU A 300 19.87 51.78 6.40
N ALA A 301 20.92 50.96 6.22
CA ALA A 301 22.29 51.44 6.09
C ALA A 301 22.47 52.35 4.86
N GLN A 302 21.94 51.96 3.69
CA GLN A 302 22.01 52.77 2.47
C GLN A 302 21.22 54.09 2.61
N ARG A 303 20.01 54.02 3.17
CA ARG A 303 19.14 55.18 3.44
C ARG A 303 19.82 56.19 4.36
N SER A 304 20.51 55.73 5.41
CA SER A 304 21.20 56.61 6.37
C SER A 304 22.31 57.48 5.74
N SER A 305 22.81 57.08 4.57
CA SER A 305 23.85 57.80 3.82
C SER A 305 23.32 58.75 2.74
N MET A 306 22.00 58.75 2.48
CA MET A 306 21.35 59.52 1.41
C MET A 306 20.59 60.74 1.95
N ALA A 307 20.44 61.78 1.12
CA ALA A 307 19.61 62.93 1.45
C ALA A 307 18.12 62.66 1.18
N ASP A 308 17.25 63.14 2.08
CA ASP A 308 15.79 62.89 2.11
C ASP A 308 15.03 63.29 0.84
N THR A 309 15.61 64.10 -0.04
CA THR A 309 14.96 64.65 -1.25
C THR A 309 15.28 63.89 -2.54
N SER A 310 16.08 62.82 -2.48
CA SER A 310 16.43 62.04 -3.67
C SER A 310 15.32 61.09 -4.11
N ALA A 311 15.13 60.92 -5.42
CA ALA A 311 14.18 59.95 -5.98
C ALA A 311 14.52 58.50 -5.58
N ASP A 312 15.80 58.23 -5.33
CA ASP A 312 16.31 56.94 -4.88
C ASP A 312 15.92 56.65 -3.42
N ALA A 313 15.91 57.66 -2.54
CA ALA A 313 15.39 57.51 -1.18
C ALA A 313 13.90 57.13 -1.16
N ALA A 314 13.08 57.77 -2.00
CA ALA A 314 11.66 57.44 -2.12
C ALA A 314 11.38 56.06 -2.74
N LYS A 315 12.35 55.47 -3.45
CA LYS A 315 12.26 54.10 -3.96
C LYS A 315 12.63 53.09 -2.87
N LEU A 316 13.71 53.35 -2.13
CA LEU A 316 14.13 52.54 -0.98
C LEU A 316 13.06 52.50 0.12
N ASP A 317 12.34 53.60 0.34
CA ASP A 317 11.25 53.65 1.33
C ASP A 317 10.06 52.76 0.92
N ARG A 318 9.69 52.72 -0.36
CA ARG A 318 8.64 51.83 -0.87
C ARG A 318 9.05 50.36 -0.81
N ASP A 319 10.30 50.06 -1.15
CA ASP A 319 10.84 48.70 -1.07
C ASP A 319 10.90 48.22 0.39
N ARG A 320 11.26 49.12 1.32
CA ARG A 320 11.20 48.86 2.77
C ARG A 320 9.77 48.56 3.22
N GLU A 321 8.80 49.42 2.90
CA GLU A 321 7.40 49.22 3.29
C GLU A 321 6.84 47.88 2.77
N ALA A 322 7.17 47.51 1.53
CA ALA A 322 6.76 46.23 0.96
C ALA A 322 7.40 45.02 1.66
N LEU A 323 8.68 45.14 2.04
CA LEU A 323 9.40 44.10 2.79
C LEU A 323 8.89 43.98 4.24
N ASP A 324 8.60 45.11 4.90
CA ASP A 324 8.03 45.15 6.25
C ASP A 324 6.62 44.51 6.26
N GLN A 325 5.80 44.76 5.23
CA GLN A 325 4.50 44.11 5.09
C GLN A 325 4.63 42.58 4.93
N LYS A 326 5.54 42.13 4.04
CA LYS A 326 5.82 40.69 3.86
C LYS A 326 6.37 40.06 5.14
N LEU A 327 7.26 40.76 5.86
CA LEU A 327 7.80 40.30 7.13
C LEU A 327 6.68 40.12 8.16
N GLY A 328 5.73 41.06 8.22
CA GLY A 328 4.53 40.95 9.06
C GLY A 328 3.68 39.72 8.71
N ASP A 329 3.44 39.47 7.42
CA ASP A 329 2.69 38.29 6.96
C ASP A 329 3.40 36.97 7.32
N ILE A 330 4.73 36.92 7.16
CA ILE A 330 5.56 35.75 7.52
C ILE A 330 5.54 35.52 9.04
N GLN A 331 5.70 36.58 9.84
CA GLN A 331 5.64 36.47 11.31
C GLN A 331 4.28 36.01 11.79
N ALA A 332 3.18 36.50 11.18
CA ALA A 332 1.83 36.04 11.50
C ALA A 332 1.65 34.54 11.23
N LYS A 333 2.19 34.05 10.10
CA LYS A 333 2.18 32.61 9.77
C LYS A 333 3.06 31.76 10.68
N LEU A 334 4.26 32.23 11.01
CA LEU A 334 5.14 31.53 11.95
C LEU A 334 4.53 31.45 13.35
N ALA A 335 3.76 32.47 13.76
CA ALA A 335 2.99 32.47 15.00
C ALA A 335 1.81 31.47 14.94
N GLU A 336 1.09 31.39 13.81
CA GLU A 336 0.03 30.39 13.58
C GLU A 336 0.58 28.95 13.64
N MET A 337 1.78 28.72 13.12
CA MET A 337 2.49 27.43 13.19
C MET A 337 3.11 27.13 14.57
N GLU A 338 2.92 28.02 15.54
CA GLU A 338 3.52 27.95 16.88
C GLU A 338 5.04 27.65 16.86
N SER A 339 5.78 28.35 15.97
CA SER A 339 7.22 28.09 15.75
C SER A 339 8.07 28.16 17.03
N ASP A 340 7.68 28.97 18.02
CA ASP A 340 8.41 29.13 19.29
C ASP A 340 8.29 27.90 20.20
N LYS A 341 7.19 27.14 20.11
CA LYS A 341 6.97 25.90 20.88
C LYS A 341 7.41 24.64 20.11
N ALA A 342 7.84 24.80 18.87
CA ALA A 342 8.13 23.67 18.00
C ALA A 342 9.26 22.78 18.52
N GLU A 343 10.30 23.36 19.14
CA GLU A 343 11.42 22.58 19.69
C GLU A 343 10.98 21.71 20.88
N SER A 344 10.19 22.25 21.80
CA SER A 344 9.67 21.48 22.94
C SER A 344 8.69 20.39 22.50
N ARG A 345 7.86 20.67 21.48
CA ARG A 345 6.96 19.69 20.86
C ARG A 345 7.73 18.57 20.15
N ALA A 346 8.77 18.89 19.39
CA ALA A 346 9.60 17.90 18.72
C ALA A 346 10.33 17.01 19.75
N ALA A 347 10.87 17.61 20.80
CA ALA A 347 11.54 16.88 21.88
C ALA A 347 10.58 15.95 22.65
N SER A 348 9.32 16.36 22.88
CA SER A 348 8.32 15.52 23.56
C SER A 348 7.86 14.34 22.71
N ILE A 349 7.62 14.54 21.41
CA ILE A 349 7.29 13.46 20.45
C ILE A 349 8.44 12.45 20.37
N LEU A 350 9.68 12.94 20.26
CA LEU A 350 10.87 12.09 20.24
C LEU A 350 11.02 11.30 21.55
N ALA A 351 10.80 11.94 22.71
CA ALA A 351 10.82 11.26 24.01
C ALA A 351 9.76 10.16 24.10
N GLY A 352 8.54 10.41 23.62
CA GLY A 352 7.45 9.43 23.57
C GLY A 352 7.75 8.21 22.69
N LEU A 353 8.52 8.40 21.61
CA LEU A 353 9.00 7.32 20.74
C LEU A 353 10.29 6.64 21.25
N GLY A 354 10.75 7.02 22.45
CA GLY A 354 11.86 6.38 23.16
C GLY A 354 13.24 7.02 22.98
N PHE A 355 13.33 8.23 22.38
CA PHE A 355 14.60 8.95 22.31
C PHE A 355 14.89 9.70 23.62
N SER A 356 15.94 9.27 24.33
CA SER A 356 16.44 10.02 25.50
C SER A 356 16.96 11.41 25.09
N PRO A 357 17.01 12.40 26.00
CA PRO A 357 17.50 13.74 25.70
C PRO A 357 18.90 13.75 25.07
N GLU A 358 19.78 12.85 25.50
CA GLU A 358 21.12 12.66 24.92
C GLU A 358 21.05 12.15 23.47
N ARG A 359 20.17 11.17 23.20
CA ARG A 359 20.00 10.60 21.85
C ARG A 359 19.38 11.59 20.88
N GLN A 360 18.55 12.53 21.34
CA GLN A 360 17.97 13.56 20.47
C GLN A 360 19.05 14.43 19.78
N GLN A 361 20.24 14.52 20.39
CA GLN A 361 21.38 15.27 19.84
C GLN A 361 22.27 14.43 18.92
N TYR A 362 22.10 13.10 18.87
CA TYR A 362 22.93 12.23 18.02
C TYR A 362 22.56 12.38 16.55
N ALA A 363 23.59 12.25 15.70
CA ALA A 363 23.44 12.31 14.25
C ALA A 363 22.60 11.15 13.71
N THR A 364 21.74 11.40 12.72
CA THR A 364 20.78 10.40 12.26
C THR A 364 21.45 9.14 11.67
N LYS A 365 22.65 9.29 11.09
CA LYS A 365 23.47 8.17 10.59
C LYS A 365 23.86 7.14 11.67
N THR A 366 23.95 7.56 12.93
CA THR A 366 24.33 6.68 14.05
C THR A 366 23.22 5.73 14.48
N PHE A 367 21.96 6.04 14.12
CA PHE A 367 20.81 5.21 14.42
C PHE A 367 20.72 4.01 13.48
N SER A 368 20.27 2.88 14.02
CA SER A 368 19.89 1.71 13.22
C SER A 368 18.57 1.98 12.47
N GLY A 369 18.25 1.16 11.47
CA GLY A 369 17.05 1.31 10.64
C GLY A 369 15.75 1.54 11.43
N GLY A 370 15.47 0.70 12.42
CA GLY A 370 14.27 0.87 13.26
C GLY A 370 14.21 2.19 14.04
N TRP A 371 15.35 2.75 14.47
CA TRP A 371 15.39 4.10 15.07
C TRP A 371 15.18 5.19 14.02
N ARG A 372 15.64 5.00 12.78
CA ARG A 372 15.36 5.92 11.66
C ARG A 372 13.90 5.87 11.23
N MET A 373 13.24 4.71 11.33
CA MET A 373 11.78 4.59 11.15
C MET A 373 11.03 5.37 12.23
N ARG A 374 11.44 5.25 13.51
CA ARG A 374 10.87 6.06 14.60
C ARG A 374 11.04 7.55 14.35
N LEU A 375 12.19 7.95 13.81
CA LEU A 375 12.43 9.33 13.41
C LEU A 375 11.49 9.76 12.27
N ALA A 376 11.25 8.91 11.26
CA ALA A 376 10.27 9.17 10.20
C ALA A 376 8.85 9.36 10.73
N LEU A 377 8.45 8.53 11.69
CA LEU A 377 7.19 8.67 12.39
C LEU A 377 7.13 9.99 13.20
N ALA A 378 8.20 10.33 13.93
CA ALA A 378 8.28 11.58 14.68
C ALA A 378 8.11 12.82 13.78
N ARG A 379 8.79 12.83 12.62
CA ARG A 379 8.65 13.87 11.59
C ARG A 379 7.20 14.00 11.14
N ALA A 380 6.54 12.87 10.87
CA ALA A 380 5.18 12.88 10.38
C ALA A 380 4.13 13.33 11.39
N LEU A 381 4.31 12.93 12.66
CA LEU A 381 3.47 13.41 13.75
C LEU A 381 3.68 14.91 14.00
N PHE A 382 4.92 15.41 13.83
CA PHE A 382 5.25 16.82 14.02
C PHE A 382 4.66 17.74 12.94
N CYS A 383 4.59 17.29 11.68
CA CYS A 383 4.01 18.06 10.58
C CYS A 383 2.48 18.25 10.66
N GLU A 384 1.79 17.42 11.43
CA GLU A 384 0.32 17.44 11.61
C GLU A 384 -0.50 17.58 10.28
N PRO A 385 -0.29 16.73 9.26
CA PRO A 385 -1.04 16.79 8.00
C PRO A 385 -2.56 16.55 8.19
N ASP A 386 -3.36 17.04 7.24
CA ASP A 386 -4.81 16.81 7.17
C ASP A 386 -5.16 15.34 6.92
N LEU A 387 -4.32 14.64 6.14
CA LEU A 387 -4.37 13.21 5.90
C LEU A 387 -3.01 12.58 6.24
N LEU A 388 -2.95 11.90 7.39
CA LEU A 388 -1.80 11.12 7.81
C LEU A 388 -1.94 9.66 7.34
N LEU A 389 -0.97 9.20 6.54
CA LEU A 389 -0.91 7.83 6.02
C LEU A 389 0.23 7.05 6.71
N LEU A 390 -0.13 6.01 7.47
CA LEU A 390 0.83 5.17 8.19
C LEU A 390 0.79 3.74 7.64
N ASP A 391 1.92 3.24 7.12
CA ASP A 391 2.05 1.85 6.65
C ASP A 391 2.80 0.98 7.67
N GLU A 392 2.06 0.11 8.37
CA GLU A 392 2.56 -0.84 9.38
C GLU A 392 3.49 -0.21 10.46
N PRO A 393 3.03 0.84 11.19
CA PRO A 393 3.89 1.55 12.14
C PRO A 393 4.35 0.68 13.33
N SER A 394 3.63 -0.40 13.66
CA SER A 394 3.94 -1.26 14.82
C SER A 394 5.17 -2.16 14.63
N ASN A 395 5.55 -2.50 13.39
CA ASN A 395 6.57 -3.52 13.10
C ASN A 395 7.99 -3.20 13.63
N MET A 396 8.28 -1.93 13.92
CA MET A 396 9.60 -1.47 14.38
C MET A 396 9.56 -0.78 15.76
N LEU A 397 8.38 -0.77 16.40
CA LEU A 397 8.13 -0.10 17.67
C LEU A 397 8.14 -1.11 18.82
N ASP A 398 8.61 -0.65 19.98
CA ASP A 398 8.49 -1.40 21.22
C ASP A 398 7.14 -1.11 21.89
N VAL A 399 6.77 -1.93 22.87
CA VAL A 399 5.50 -1.80 23.60
C VAL A 399 5.27 -0.38 24.18
N PRO A 400 6.27 0.29 24.79
CA PRO A 400 6.11 1.68 25.24
C PRO A 400 5.80 2.65 24.09
N SER A 401 6.56 2.58 22.98
CA SER A 401 6.39 3.51 21.85
C SER A 401 5.06 3.28 21.13
N ILE A 402 4.59 2.02 21.02
CA ILE A 402 3.26 1.71 20.45
C ILE A 402 2.17 2.31 21.34
N THR A 403 2.27 2.15 22.67
CA THR A 403 1.32 2.75 23.61
C THR A 403 1.26 4.27 23.50
N PHE A 404 2.43 4.93 23.41
CA PHE A 404 2.51 6.37 23.18
C PHE A 404 1.84 6.77 21.86
N LEU A 405 2.18 6.08 20.77
CA LEU A 405 1.60 6.33 19.45
C LEU A 405 0.07 6.18 19.47
N SER A 406 -0.46 5.10 20.06
CA SER A 406 -1.90 4.89 20.20
C SER A 406 -2.57 6.05 20.94
N ASN A 407 -2.02 6.46 22.08
CA ASN A 407 -2.56 7.57 22.87
C ASN A 407 -2.50 8.91 22.11
N TYR A 408 -1.40 9.17 21.40
CA TYR A 408 -1.24 10.37 20.60
C TYR A 408 -2.24 10.43 19.43
N LEU A 409 -2.42 9.30 18.73
CA LEU A 409 -3.37 9.20 17.61
C LEU A 409 -4.83 9.31 18.05
N LEU A 410 -5.17 8.94 19.29
CA LEU A 410 -6.52 9.15 19.84
C LEU A 410 -6.89 10.64 19.94
N THR A 411 -5.92 11.49 20.28
CA THR A 411 -6.09 12.94 20.39
C THR A 411 -5.82 13.69 19.08
N TYR A 412 -5.44 12.99 18.02
CA TYR A 412 -5.06 13.60 16.75
C TYR A 412 -6.27 14.25 16.05
N PRO A 413 -6.20 15.54 15.68
CA PRO A 413 -7.37 16.31 15.22
C PRO A 413 -7.76 16.04 13.76
N SER A 414 -6.84 15.52 12.95
CA SER A 414 -6.99 15.34 11.51
C SER A 414 -7.29 13.88 11.13
N THR A 415 -7.47 13.61 9.84
CA THR A 415 -7.76 12.25 9.34
C THR A 415 -6.52 11.38 9.38
N VAL A 416 -6.67 10.14 9.87
CA VAL A 416 -5.58 9.16 9.89
C VAL A 416 -6.03 7.90 9.15
N LEU A 417 -5.22 7.42 8.22
CA LEU A 417 -5.38 6.11 7.58
C LEU A 417 -4.18 5.24 7.97
N VAL A 418 -4.43 4.20 8.76
CA VAL A 418 -3.39 3.28 9.22
C VAL A 418 -3.59 1.91 8.60
N VAL A 419 -2.55 1.41 7.93
CA VAL A 419 -2.41 -0.03 7.64
C VAL A 419 -1.71 -0.66 8.82
N SER A 420 -2.32 -1.66 9.43
CA SER A 420 -1.69 -2.43 10.49
C SER A 420 -2.24 -3.84 10.50
N HIS A 421 -1.38 -4.80 10.84
CA HIS A 421 -1.80 -6.15 11.22
C HIS A 421 -1.99 -6.32 12.74
N ASP A 422 -1.65 -5.30 13.54
CA ASP A 422 -1.81 -5.34 15.00
C ASP A 422 -3.27 -5.07 15.40
N ARG A 423 -3.90 -6.11 15.96
CA ARG A 423 -5.30 -6.09 16.41
C ARG A 423 -5.52 -5.13 17.57
N ALA A 424 -4.63 -5.14 18.56
CA ALA A 424 -4.78 -4.34 19.76
C ALA A 424 -4.67 -2.85 19.41
N PHE A 425 -3.70 -2.52 18.56
CA PHE A 425 -3.53 -1.16 18.04
C PHE A 425 -4.75 -0.68 17.25
N LEU A 426 -5.25 -1.47 16.29
CA LEU A 426 -6.43 -1.10 15.51
C LEU A 426 -7.69 -0.99 16.37
N ASN A 427 -7.83 -1.83 17.39
CA ASN A 427 -8.97 -1.80 18.30
C ASN A 427 -8.99 -0.55 19.18
N GLU A 428 -7.82 -0.03 19.56
CA GLU A 428 -7.67 1.19 20.36
C GLU A 428 -7.81 2.46 19.50
N VAL A 429 -7.20 2.51 18.31
CA VAL A 429 -7.07 3.76 17.52
C VAL A 429 -8.19 3.95 16.50
N ALA A 430 -8.63 2.89 15.80
CA ALA A 430 -9.52 3.02 14.65
C ALA A 430 -10.97 3.31 15.06
N THR A 431 -11.59 4.30 14.41
CA THR A 431 -13.03 4.56 14.51
C THR A 431 -13.81 3.77 13.46
N ASP A 432 -13.17 3.53 12.32
CA ASP A 432 -13.77 2.90 11.15
C ASP A 432 -12.75 1.92 10.56
N ILE A 433 -13.22 0.75 10.13
CA ILE A 433 -12.38 -0.26 9.47
C ILE A 433 -12.72 -0.31 7.98
N ILE A 434 -11.69 -0.23 7.14
CA ILE A 434 -11.75 -0.44 5.70
C ILE A 434 -11.16 -1.83 5.44
N HIS A 435 -11.97 -2.74 4.94
CA HIS A 435 -11.53 -4.09 4.58
C HIS A 435 -11.30 -4.17 3.07
N GLN A 436 -10.04 -4.36 2.67
CA GLN A 436 -9.66 -4.56 1.28
C GLN A 436 -9.64 -6.06 0.95
N HIS A 437 -10.55 -6.48 0.07
CA HIS A 437 -10.64 -7.85 -0.42
C HIS A 437 -11.22 -7.87 -1.83
N SER A 438 -10.85 -8.88 -2.63
CA SER A 438 -11.42 -9.14 -3.97
C SER A 438 -11.53 -7.91 -4.87
N GLU A 439 -10.46 -7.11 -4.90
CA GLU A 439 -10.34 -5.86 -5.66
C GLU A 439 -11.33 -4.75 -5.25
N ARG A 440 -11.88 -4.83 -4.02
CA ARG A 440 -12.90 -3.92 -3.47
C ARG A 440 -12.54 -3.42 -2.07
N LEU A 441 -13.23 -2.36 -1.65
CA LEU A 441 -13.14 -1.78 -0.30
C LEU A 441 -14.51 -1.84 0.38
N ASP A 442 -14.59 -2.57 1.49
CA ASP A 442 -15.78 -2.63 2.34
C ASP A 442 -15.59 -1.78 3.59
N TYR A 443 -16.61 -0.98 3.92
CA TYR A 443 -16.59 -0.06 5.05
C TYR A 443 -17.38 -0.58 6.24
N TYR A 444 -16.75 -0.52 7.41
CA TYR A 444 -17.35 -0.86 8.69
C TYR A 444 -17.25 0.36 9.60
N ARG A 445 -18.35 1.13 9.67
CA ARG A 445 -18.39 2.41 10.38
C ARG A 445 -18.68 2.25 11.87
N GLY A 446 -18.02 3.04 12.71
CA GLY A 446 -18.24 3.04 14.16
C GLY A 446 -17.94 1.69 14.83
N ALA A 447 -17.06 0.92 14.22
CA ALA A 447 -16.72 -0.44 14.61
C ALA A 447 -15.23 -0.50 14.92
N ASN A 448 -14.90 -0.92 16.13
CA ASN A 448 -13.53 -1.33 16.47
C ASN A 448 -13.17 -2.65 15.75
N PHE A 449 -11.90 -3.05 15.75
CA PHE A 449 -11.44 -4.24 15.04
C PHE A 449 -12.22 -5.52 15.44
N GLU A 450 -12.53 -5.69 16.72
CA GLU A 450 -13.27 -6.86 17.21
C GLU A 450 -14.70 -6.93 16.66
N SER A 451 -15.44 -5.82 16.67
CA SER A 451 -16.80 -5.77 16.13
C SER A 451 -16.83 -5.96 14.61
N PHE A 452 -15.84 -5.42 13.89
CA PHE A 452 -15.62 -5.72 12.48
C PHE A 452 -15.44 -7.23 12.26
N TYR A 453 -14.53 -7.86 13.00
CA TYR A 453 -14.21 -9.28 12.85
C TYR A 453 -15.43 -10.16 13.14
N ALA A 454 -16.16 -9.89 14.22
CA ALA A 454 -17.40 -10.60 14.57
C ALA A 454 -18.47 -10.45 13.47
N THR A 455 -18.69 -9.23 12.98
CA THR A 455 -19.66 -8.95 11.90
C THR A 455 -19.26 -9.66 10.61
N ARG A 456 -17.97 -9.67 10.25
CA ARG A 456 -17.45 -10.39 9.09
C ARG A 456 -17.68 -11.90 9.22
N GLU A 457 -17.36 -12.50 10.37
CA GLU A 457 -17.61 -13.91 10.61
C GLU A 457 -19.10 -14.28 10.54
N GLU A 458 -19.97 -13.44 11.09
CA GLU A 458 -21.42 -13.67 11.05
C GLU A 458 -21.96 -13.58 9.63
N ARG A 459 -21.55 -12.55 8.85
CA ARG A 459 -21.87 -12.43 7.42
C ARG A 459 -21.40 -13.66 6.64
N LYS A 460 -20.19 -14.16 6.93
CA LYS A 460 -19.63 -15.36 6.30
C LYS A 460 -20.43 -16.62 6.64
N LYS A 461 -20.75 -16.84 7.91
CA LYS A 461 -21.59 -17.97 8.37
C LYS A 461 -22.98 -17.92 7.73
N THR A 462 -23.55 -16.72 7.59
CA THR A 462 -24.86 -16.50 6.96
C THR A 462 -24.81 -16.80 5.47
N ALA A 463 -23.86 -16.21 4.73
CA ALA A 463 -23.67 -16.45 3.30
C ALA A 463 -23.42 -17.93 2.99
N LYS A 464 -22.62 -18.62 3.82
CA LYS A 464 -22.38 -20.06 3.69
C LYS A 464 -23.65 -20.89 3.87
N ARG A 465 -24.45 -20.60 4.90
CA ARG A 465 -25.73 -21.28 5.14
C ARG A 465 -26.74 -21.03 4.02
N GLU A 466 -26.83 -19.79 3.54
CA GLU A 466 -27.70 -19.43 2.40
C GLU A 466 -27.29 -20.18 1.13
N TYR A 467 -25.99 -20.25 0.84
CA TYR A 467 -25.47 -21.01 -0.28
C TYR A 467 -25.76 -22.51 -0.14
N GLU A 468 -25.45 -23.13 1.01
CA GLU A 468 -25.72 -24.55 1.27
C GLU A 468 -27.21 -24.88 1.15
N ASN A 469 -28.08 -24.02 1.69
CA ASN A 469 -29.53 -24.16 1.58
C ASN A 469 -30.00 -24.07 0.12
N ASN A 470 -29.47 -23.12 -0.67
CA ASN A 470 -29.82 -22.98 -2.08
C ASN A 470 -29.32 -24.19 -2.88
N VAL A 471 -28.08 -24.63 -2.68
CA VAL A 471 -27.52 -25.83 -3.31
C VAL A 471 -28.35 -27.08 -2.99
N ALA A 472 -28.71 -27.28 -1.71
CA ALA A 472 -29.53 -28.41 -1.29
C ALA A 472 -30.94 -28.36 -1.91
N GLN A 473 -31.57 -27.18 -1.96
CA GLN A 473 -32.88 -26.99 -2.61
C GLN A 473 -32.81 -27.27 -4.11
N ARG A 474 -31.77 -26.78 -4.79
CA ARG A 474 -31.55 -27.03 -6.22
C ARG A 474 -31.31 -28.51 -6.49
N ALA A 475 -30.48 -29.18 -5.68
CA ALA A 475 -30.23 -30.62 -5.79
C ALA A 475 -31.52 -31.43 -5.58
N HIS A 476 -32.34 -31.06 -4.59
CA HIS A 476 -33.63 -31.73 -4.34
C HIS A 476 -34.63 -31.53 -5.49
N LEU A 477 -34.74 -30.31 -6.03
CA LEU A 477 -35.58 -30.04 -7.21
C LEU A 477 -35.08 -30.81 -8.44
N GLN A 478 -33.76 -30.84 -8.65
CA GLN A 478 -33.12 -31.55 -9.76
C GLN A 478 -33.38 -33.06 -9.67
N ALA A 479 -33.18 -33.68 -8.50
CA ALA A 479 -33.45 -35.10 -8.29
C ALA A 479 -34.92 -35.47 -8.55
N PHE A 480 -35.86 -34.59 -8.19
CA PHE A 480 -37.27 -34.79 -8.52
C PHE A 480 -37.53 -34.68 -10.02
N ILE A 481 -36.95 -33.68 -10.68
CA ILE A 481 -37.06 -33.49 -12.13
C ILE A 481 -36.52 -34.73 -12.83
N ASP A 482 -35.30 -35.16 -12.52
CA ASP A 482 -34.65 -36.31 -13.16
C ASP A 482 -35.45 -37.61 -13.00
N LYS A 483 -36.05 -37.82 -11.81
CA LYS A 483 -36.86 -39.01 -11.51
C LYS A 483 -38.22 -39.02 -12.21
N PHE A 484 -38.85 -37.85 -12.40
CA PHE A 484 -40.24 -37.76 -12.88
C PHE A 484 -40.40 -37.10 -14.25
N ARG A 485 -39.31 -36.69 -14.92
CA ARG A 485 -39.31 -36.06 -16.26
C ARG A 485 -40.00 -36.92 -17.33
N TYR A 486 -39.86 -38.25 -17.22
CA TYR A 486 -40.39 -39.21 -18.20
C TYR A 486 -41.71 -39.87 -17.76
N ASN A 487 -42.25 -39.52 -16.59
CA ASN A 487 -43.51 -40.09 -16.10
C ASN A 487 -44.69 -39.17 -16.49
N ALA A 488 -45.57 -39.67 -17.36
CA ALA A 488 -46.71 -38.92 -17.89
C ALA A 488 -47.66 -38.38 -16.81
N GLY A 489 -47.81 -39.07 -15.67
CA GLY A 489 -48.71 -38.67 -14.59
C GLY A 489 -48.19 -37.51 -13.72
N LYS A 490 -46.88 -37.23 -13.73
CA LYS A 490 -46.25 -36.18 -12.92
C LYS A 490 -45.50 -35.12 -13.74
N ALA A 491 -45.65 -35.15 -15.06
CA ALA A 491 -44.96 -34.26 -15.99
C ALA A 491 -45.30 -32.78 -15.75
N ALA A 492 -46.56 -32.44 -15.41
CA ALA A 492 -46.96 -31.07 -15.10
C ALA A 492 -46.29 -30.54 -13.82
N GLU A 493 -46.13 -31.39 -12.80
CA GLU A 493 -45.44 -31.04 -11.55
C GLU A 493 -43.93 -30.87 -11.76
N ALA A 494 -43.33 -31.75 -12.59
CA ALA A 494 -41.93 -31.62 -12.99
C ALA A 494 -41.68 -30.33 -13.78
N GLN A 495 -42.55 -29.95 -14.72
CA GLN A 495 -42.46 -28.69 -15.47
C GLN A 495 -42.57 -27.45 -14.57
N SER A 496 -43.47 -27.45 -13.57
CA SER A 496 -43.58 -26.37 -12.59
C SER A 496 -42.29 -26.20 -11.78
N ARG A 497 -41.67 -27.31 -11.37
CA ARG A 497 -40.40 -27.30 -10.63
C ARG A 497 -39.21 -26.90 -11.50
N ILE A 498 -39.20 -27.22 -12.80
CA ILE A 498 -38.20 -26.72 -13.78
C ILE A 498 -38.27 -25.19 -13.83
N LYS A 499 -39.46 -24.62 -13.98
CA LYS A 499 -39.65 -23.16 -13.99
C LYS A 499 -39.25 -22.50 -12.67
N LYS A 500 -39.46 -23.19 -11.53
CA LYS A 500 -39.01 -22.74 -10.21
C LYS A 500 -37.48 -22.76 -10.10
N LEU A 501 -36.82 -23.78 -10.65
CA LEU A 501 -35.36 -23.89 -10.71
C LEU A 501 -34.74 -22.80 -11.58
N GLU A 502 -35.35 -22.47 -12.72
CA GLU A 502 -34.91 -21.38 -13.63
C GLU A 502 -35.06 -19.98 -13.00
N ARG A 503 -36.03 -19.79 -12.11
CA ARG A 503 -36.29 -18.52 -11.41
C ARG A 503 -35.43 -18.34 -10.16
N MET A 504 -34.83 -19.41 -9.64
CA MET A 504 -33.94 -19.32 -8.48
C MET A 504 -32.63 -18.61 -8.87
N PRO A 505 -32.19 -17.59 -8.09
CA PRO A 505 -30.92 -16.94 -8.36
C PRO A 505 -29.77 -17.95 -8.19
N VAL A 506 -28.87 -17.97 -9.16
CA VAL A 506 -27.60 -18.69 -9.04
C VAL A 506 -26.75 -17.90 -8.05
N LEU A 507 -26.73 -18.35 -6.79
CA LEU A 507 -25.77 -17.82 -5.83
C LEU A 507 -24.38 -18.34 -6.22
N GLU A 508 -23.43 -17.42 -6.30
CA GLU A 508 -22.03 -17.77 -6.42
C GLU A 508 -21.58 -18.45 -5.10
N PRO A 509 -20.69 -19.45 -5.16
CA PRO A 509 -20.11 -20.02 -3.96
C PRO A 509 -19.47 -18.90 -3.14
N PRO A 510 -19.69 -18.84 -1.82
CA PRO A 510 -18.99 -17.89 -0.98
C PRO A 510 -17.49 -18.10 -1.19
N GLU A 511 -16.76 -17.01 -1.42
CA GLU A 511 -15.33 -17.07 -1.68
C GLU A 511 -14.67 -17.88 -0.57
N SER A 512 -14.03 -18.99 -0.95
CA SER A 512 -13.24 -19.77 -0.01
C SER A 512 -11.97 -19.00 0.26
N GLU A 513 -12.02 -18.11 1.25
CA GLU A 513 -10.81 -17.51 1.79
C GLU A 513 -9.87 -18.63 2.23
N TYR A 514 -8.62 -18.44 1.87
CA TYR A 514 -7.55 -19.37 2.10
C TYR A 514 -7.35 -19.60 3.61
N SER A 515 -7.92 -20.68 4.16
CA SER A 515 -7.65 -21.03 5.56
C SER A 515 -6.23 -21.56 5.67
N VAL A 516 -5.30 -20.71 6.12
CA VAL A 516 -3.96 -21.14 6.50
C VAL A 516 -4.11 -22.05 7.72
N LYS A 517 -3.55 -23.26 7.66
CA LYS A 517 -3.37 -24.12 8.83
C LYS A 517 -1.89 -24.38 8.93
N PHE A 518 -1.32 -24.20 10.11
CA PHE A 518 0.05 -24.62 10.38
C PHE A 518 0.03 -25.93 11.15
N ARG A 519 0.92 -26.84 10.78
CA ARG A 519 1.04 -28.13 11.47
C ARG A 519 2.50 -28.45 11.74
N PHE A 520 2.87 -28.43 13.01
CA PHE A 520 4.17 -28.92 13.45
C PHE A 520 4.14 -30.44 13.65
N PRO A 521 5.27 -31.14 13.41
CA PRO A 521 5.36 -32.57 13.65
C PRO A 521 5.30 -32.89 15.15
N GLU A 522 4.93 -34.13 15.47
CA GLU A 522 4.98 -34.65 16.85
C GLU A 522 6.44 -34.75 17.33
N VAL A 523 6.62 -34.55 18.64
CA VAL A 523 7.94 -34.42 19.27
C VAL A 523 8.30 -35.70 20.01
N GLU A 524 9.53 -36.18 19.82
CA GLU A 524 10.09 -37.31 20.57
C GLU A 524 10.31 -36.92 22.04
N LYS A 525 10.03 -37.83 22.97
CA LYS A 525 10.25 -37.56 24.40
C LYS A 525 11.74 -37.55 24.73
N LEU A 526 12.21 -36.49 25.39
CA LEU A 526 13.58 -36.38 25.92
C LEU A 526 13.57 -36.42 27.45
N SER A 527 14.61 -36.99 28.04
CA SER A 527 14.85 -36.95 29.48
C SER A 527 15.43 -35.58 29.89
N PRO A 528 14.92 -34.94 30.96
CA PRO A 528 15.54 -33.74 31.55
C PRO A 528 16.99 -33.99 32.01
N PRO A 529 17.85 -32.95 32.09
CA PRO A 529 17.60 -31.55 31.74
C PRO A 529 17.58 -31.32 30.22
N ILE A 530 16.75 -30.38 29.76
CA ILE A 530 16.58 -30.10 28.32
C ILE A 530 17.51 -28.96 27.90
N VAL A 531 17.26 -27.74 28.38
CA VAL A 531 18.18 -26.60 28.28
C VAL A 531 18.15 -25.80 29.57
N GLN A 532 19.30 -25.59 30.17
CA GLN A 532 19.43 -24.81 31.40
C GLN A 532 20.61 -23.84 31.30
N MET A 533 20.34 -22.58 31.64
CA MET A 533 21.34 -21.52 31.81
C MET A 533 21.50 -21.26 33.31
N SER A 534 22.75 -21.24 33.77
CA SER A 534 23.08 -20.94 35.16
C SER A 534 24.19 -19.90 35.27
N GLY A 535 23.87 -18.75 35.87
CA GLY A 535 24.77 -17.61 36.10
C GLY A 535 25.37 -17.04 34.82
N VAL A 536 24.62 -17.07 33.71
CA VAL A 536 25.16 -16.73 32.40
C VAL A 536 25.35 -15.22 32.26
N SER A 537 26.57 -14.80 31.94
CA SER A 537 26.88 -13.41 31.62
C SER A 537 27.52 -13.29 30.24
N PHE A 538 27.12 -12.27 29.48
CA PHE A 538 27.57 -12.07 28.09
C PHE A 538 27.65 -10.58 27.73
N GLY A 539 28.62 -10.23 26.89
CA GLY A 539 28.78 -8.92 26.26
C GLY A 539 29.47 -9.09 24.91
N TYR A 540 29.11 -8.26 23.92
CA TYR A 540 29.79 -8.30 22.61
C TYR A 540 31.24 -7.81 22.72
N ASP A 541 31.47 -6.82 23.58
CA ASP A 541 32.78 -6.38 24.01
C ASP A 541 33.03 -6.84 25.45
N LYS A 542 34.28 -7.18 25.77
CA LYS A 542 34.66 -7.59 27.14
C LYS A 542 34.36 -6.51 28.19
N ASP A 543 34.36 -5.25 27.77
CA ASP A 543 34.16 -4.10 28.65
C ASP A 543 32.68 -3.69 28.78
N LYS A 544 31.80 -4.17 27.89
CA LYS A 544 30.36 -3.86 27.90
C LYS A 544 29.54 -5.14 28.03
N ILE A 545 29.30 -5.53 29.27
CA ILE A 545 28.43 -6.67 29.59
C ILE A 545 26.97 -6.29 29.31
N LEU A 546 26.35 -7.00 28.38
CA LEU A 546 24.95 -6.83 27.98
C LEU A 546 24.00 -7.60 28.90
N LEU A 547 24.38 -8.81 29.30
CA LEU A 547 23.59 -9.72 30.15
C LEU A 547 24.43 -10.14 31.35
N LYS A 548 23.87 -10.06 32.55
CA LYS A 548 24.52 -10.39 33.83
C LYS A 548 23.67 -11.40 34.58
N ASP A 549 24.33 -12.47 35.02
CA ASP A 549 23.78 -13.48 35.94
C ASP A 549 22.39 -14.00 35.55
N VAL A 550 22.26 -14.45 34.29
CA VAL A 550 21.00 -14.94 33.73
C VAL A 550 20.82 -16.42 34.06
N ASP A 551 19.75 -16.71 34.80
CA ASP A 551 19.26 -18.05 35.07
C ASP A 551 17.96 -18.31 34.30
N LEU A 552 17.95 -19.33 33.45
CA LEU A 552 16.79 -19.70 32.64
C LEU A 552 16.74 -21.21 32.44
N ASP A 553 15.63 -21.83 32.84
CA ASP A 553 15.36 -23.25 32.61
C ASP A 553 14.23 -23.41 31.59
N VAL A 554 14.48 -24.17 30.52
CA VAL A 554 13.53 -24.42 29.44
C VAL A 554 13.29 -25.92 29.33
N GLN A 555 12.04 -26.33 29.58
CA GLN A 555 11.57 -27.72 29.53
C GLN A 555 10.74 -27.99 28.27
N LEU A 556 10.39 -29.25 28.00
CA LEU A 556 9.60 -29.62 26.81
C LEU A 556 8.15 -29.12 26.85
N ASP A 557 7.60 -28.84 28.02
CA ASP A 557 6.25 -28.28 28.18
C ASP A 557 6.27 -26.76 28.40
N SER A 558 7.46 -26.15 28.42
CA SER A 558 7.63 -24.73 28.67
C SER A 558 7.01 -23.89 27.56
N ARG A 559 6.34 -22.81 27.97
CA ARG A 559 5.72 -21.79 27.13
C ARG A 559 6.17 -20.43 27.65
N ILE A 560 7.30 -19.96 27.13
CA ILE A 560 8.01 -18.81 27.67
C ILE A 560 7.95 -17.67 26.66
N GLY A 561 7.41 -16.53 27.09
CA GLY A 561 7.46 -15.26 26.36
C GLY A 561 8.54 -14.36 26.95
N ILE A 562 9.50 -13.90 26.14
CA ILE A 562 10.51 -12.92 26.54
C ILE A 562 10.09 -11.54 26.03
N VAL A 563 9.99 -10.58 26.95
CA VAL A 563 9.61 -9.19 26.68
C VAL A 563 10.66 -8.21 27.21
N GLY A 564 10.68 -7.00 26.66
CA GLY A 564 11.62 -5.96 27.04
C GLY A 564 11.86 -4.94 25.92
N PRO A 565 12.51 -3.81 26.20
CA PRO A 565 12.77 -2.78 25.21
C PRO A 565 13.70 -3.25 24.09
N ASN A 566 13.66 -2.57 22.94
CA ASN A 566 14.54 -2.89 21.83
C ASN A 566 16.00 -2.62 22.19
N GLY A 567 16.87 -3.58 21.87
CA GLY A 567 18.29 -3.53 22.26
C GLY A 567 18.59 -4.03 23.68
N ALA A 568 17.60 -4.51 24.45
CA ALA A 568 17.83 -5.06 25.80
C ALA A 568 18.64 -6.37 25.83
N GLY A 569 18.79 -7.05 24.68
CA GLY A 569 19.49 -8.33 24.57
C GLY A 569 18.61 -9.56 24.35
N LYS A 570 17.31 -9.40 24.04
CA LYS A 570 16.35 -10.49 23.76
C LYS A 570 16.89 -11.51 22.75
N THR A 571 17.22 -11.06 21.53
CA THR A 571 17.83 -11.90 20.49
C THR A 571 19.18 -12.49 20.92
N THR A 572 19.94 -11.80 21.77
CA THR A 572 21.22 -12.30 22.28
C THR A 572 21.01 -13.49 23.23
N ILE A 573 19.98 -13.47 24.07
CA ILE A 573 19.59 -14.60 24.93
C ILE A 573 19.20 -15.80 24.08
N LEU A 574 18.39 -15.58 23.03
CA LEU A 574 18.01 -16.64 22.10
C LEU A 574 19.24 -17.25 21.42
N LYS A 575 20.21 -16.42 21.00
CA LYS A 575 21.47 -16.86 20.38
C LYS A 575 22.37 -17.65 21.35
N LEU A 576 22.37 -17.31 22.64
CA LEU A 576 23.06 -18.08 23.68
C LEU A 576 22.38 -19.45 23.89
N LEU A 577 21.04 -19.49 23.93
CA LEU A 577 20.27 -20.73 24.09
C LEU A 577 20.48 -21.72 22.94
N ILE A 578 20.63 -21.24 21.71
CA ILE A 578 20.91 -22.11 20.55
C ILE A 578 22.40 -22.47 20.40
N GLY A 579 23.27 -21.98 21.29
CA GLY A 579 24.71 -22.24 21.24
C GLY A 579 25.48 -21.49 20.14
N LYS A 580 24.88 -20.48 19.50
CA LYS A 580 25.58 -19.63 18.51
C LYS A 580 26.53 -18.63 19.16
N LEU A 581 26.29 -18.27 20.41
CA LEU A 581 27.16 -17.41 21.21
C LEU A 581 27.66 -18.20 22.41
N GLN A 582 28.91 -17.96 22.80
CA GLN A 582 29.50 -18.52 24.01
C GLN A 582 29.41 -17.50 25.15
N PRO A 583 28.97 -17.93 26.35
CA PRO A 583 28.93 -17.05 27.51
C PRO A 583 30.34 -16.69 27.99
N ILE A 584 30.50 -15.49 28.55
CA ILE A 584 31.77 -15.05 29.17
C ILE A 584 31.92 -15.68 30.56
N LYS A 585 30.80 -15.78 31.29
CA LYS A 585 30.68 -16.45 32.59
C LYS A 585 29.40 -17.26 32.64
N GLY A 586 29.36 -18.27 33.51
CA GLY A 586 28.22 -19.18 33.66
C GLY A 586 28.31 -20.40 32.75
N VAL A 587 27.32 -21.29 32.88
CA VAL A 587 27.27 -22.57 32.16
C VAL A 587 25.92 -22.72 31.47
N ILE A 588 25.94 -23.20 30.23
CA ILE A 588 24.74 -23.58 29.47
C ILE A 588 24.78 -25.11 29.32
N SER A 589 23.85 -25.80 29.96
CA SER A 589 23.68 -27.26 29.87
C SER A 589 22.56 -27.61 28.90
N GLN A 590 22.83 -28.51 27.96
CA GLN A 590 21.86 -28.94 26.94
C GLN A 590 21.89 -30.45 26.75
N ASN A 591 20.74 -31.06 26.49
CA ASN A 591 20.69 -32.48 26.14
C ASN A 591 21.32 -32.72 24.76
N SER A 592 22.23 -33.70 24.66
CA SER A 592 22.91 -34.05 23.40
C SER A 592 21.99 -34.42 22.23
N ARG A 593 20.78 -34.92 22.49
CA ARG A 593 19.78 -35.27 21.45
C ARG A 593 18.80 -34.14 21.14
N LEU A 594 18.96 -33.00 21.80
CA LEU A 594 18.08 -31.85 21.61
C LEU A 594 18.20 -31.31 20.18
N ARG A 595 17.05 -31.02 19.58
CA ARG A 595 16.94 -30.30 18.30
C ARG A 595 16.18 -29.02 18.57
N ILE A 596 16.81 -27.87 18.30
CA ILE A 596 16.19 -26.56 18.47
C ILE A 596 15.90 -25.98 17.09
N GLY A 597 14.62 -25.69 16.83
CA GLY A 597 14.20 -24.96 15.64
C GLY A 597 14.23 -23.47 15.93
N PHE A 598 15.12 -22.72 15.28
CA PHE A 598 15.26 -21.28 15.49
C PHE A 598 14.70 -20.49 14.30
N PHE A 599 13.65 -19.71 14.56
CA PHE A 599 13.11 -18.73 13.63
C PHE A 599 13.68 -17.36 14.00
N ALA A 600 14.52 -16.82 13.13
CA ALA A 600 15.14 -15.50 13.34
C ALA A 600 14.35 -14.40 12.62
N GLN A 601 14.43 -13.17 13.10
CA GLN A 601 13.83 -12.00 12.44
C GLN A 601 14.27 -11.85 10.96
N HIS A 602 15.56 -12.11 10.67
CA HIS A 602 16.14 -12.06 9.31
C HIS A 602 16.21 -13.44 8.62
N HIS A 603 15.42 -14.43 9.04
CA HIS A 603 15.52 -15.78 8.45
C HIS A 603 15.10 -15.82 6.97
N VAL A 604 14.28 -14.85 6.54
CA VAL A 604 13.90 -14.67 5.13
C VAL A 604 15.11 -14.30 4.26
N ASP A 605 16.08 -13.58 4.81
CA ASP A 605 17.29 -13.16 4.08
C ASP A 605 18.27 -14.33 3.87
N ALA A 606 18.15 -15.40 4.67
CA ALA A 606 18.92 -16.62 4.50
C ALA A 606 18.37 -17.54 3.39
N LEU A 607 17.19 -17.24 2.84
CA LEU A 607 16.60 -18.00 1.75
C LEU A 607 17.26 -17.63 0.41
N ASP A 608 17.59 -18.64 -0.39
CA ASP A 608 18.13 -18.43 -1.74
C ASP A 608 17.02 -17.96 -2.70
N LEU A 609 16.93 -16.65 -2.90
CA LEU A 609 15.87 -16.01 -3.71
C LEU A 609 15.85 -16.46 -5.17
N THR A 610 16.93 -17.08 -5.67
CA THR A 610 17.06 -17.48 -7.08
C THR A 610 16.33 -18.78 -7.41
N VAL A 611 16.12 -19.64 -6.41
CA VAL A 611 15.51 -20.97 -6.57
C VAL A 611 14.05 -20.99 -6.11
N SER A 612 13.33 -22.06 -6.47
CA SER A 612 11.96 -22.29 -5.98
C SER A 612 11.96 -22.81 -4.54
N ALA A 613 10.84 -22.66 -3.82
CA ALA A 613 10.71 -23.16 -2.45
C ALA A 613 10.88 -24.69 -2.36
N VAL A 614 10.32 -25.43 -3.32
CA VAL A 614 10.48 -26.90 -3.39
C VAL A 614 11.94 -27.27 -3.66
N SER A 615 12.58 -26.62 -4.64
CA SER A 615 14.00 -26.87 -4.95
C SER A 615 14.93 -26.52 -3.79
N PHE A 616 14.62 -25.46 -3.05
CA PHE A 616 15.36 -25.06 -1.85
C PHE A 616 15.27 -26.13 -0.75
N MET A 617 14.07 -26.65 -0.49
CA MET A 617 13.87 -27.73 0.48
C MET A 617 14.58 -29.02 0.05
N ALA A 618 14.50 -29.38 -1.23
CA ALA A 618 15.18 -30.56 -1.77
C ALA A 618 16.71 -30.47 -1.67
N LYS A 619 17.27 -29.27 -1.90
CA LYS A 619 18.71 -28.99 -1.77
C LYS A 619 19.17 -29.01 -0.31
N THR A 620 18.39 -28.44 0.60
CA THR A 620 18.77 -28.27 2.01
C THR A 620 18.53 -29.53 2.84
N TYR A 621 17.46 -30.26 2.55
CA TYR A 621 17.03 -31.45 3.30
C TYR A 621 16.83 -32.64 2.36
N PRO A 622 17.89 -33.15 1.70
CA PRO A 622 17.76 -34.20 0.70
C PRO A 622 17.19 -35.51 1.30
N GLY A 623 16.50 -36.29 0.47
CA GLY A 623 15.98 -37.62 0.85
C GLY A 623 14.46 -37.74 0.87
N ARG A 624 13.72 -36.71 0.46
CA ARG A 624 12.27 -36.76 0.24
C ARG A 624 11.92 -36.48 -1.22
N THR A 625 10.73 -36.88 -1.62
CA THR A 625 10.20 -36.63 -2.96
C THR A 625 9.67 -35.20 -3.09
N ASP A 626 9.63 -34.66 -4.31
CA ASP A 626 9.01 -33.37 -4.62
C ASP A 626 7.55 -33.26 -4.12
N GLU A 627 6.80 -34.37 -4.18
CA GLU A 627 5.42 -34.42 -3.70
C GLU A 627 5.33 -34.23 -2.19
N GLU A 628 6.26 -34.82 -1.43
CA GLU A 628 6.34 -34.65 0.03
C GLU A 628 6.70 -33.21 0.42
N TYR A 629 7.63 -32.57 -0.29
CA TYR A 629 7.94 -31.15 -0.07
C TYR A 629 6.73 -30.26 -0.40
N ARG A 630 5.99 -30.54 -1.48
CA ARG A 630 4.76 -29.82 -1.80
C ARG A 630 3.69 -30.03 -0.74
N ARG A 631 3.54 -31.25 -0.21
CA ARG A 631 2.60 -31.53 0.89
C ARG A 631 2.99 -30.78 2.16
N GLN A 632 4.28 -30.74 2.48
CA GLN A 632 4.80 -29.97 3.61
C GLN A 632 4.52 -28.48 3.44
N LEU A 633 4.83 -27.89 2.28
CA LEU A 633 4.53 -26.49 1.97
C LEU A 633 3.02 -26.22 2.04
N GLY A 634 2.19 -27.15 1.55
CA GLY A 634 0.73 -27.08 1.65
C GLY A 634 0.23 -27.06 3.10
N ALA A 635 0.88 -27.80 4.00
CA ALA A 635 0.59 -27.81 5.43
C ALA A 635 1.02 -26.53 6.17
N PHE A 636 1.67 -25.59 5.48
CA PHE A 636 1.94 -24.23 5.95
C PHE A 636 1.25 -23.18 5.08
N GLY A 637 0.25 -23.58 4.31
CA GLY A 637 -0.48 -22.65 3.46
C GLY A 637 0.36 -22.12 2.29
N ILE A 638 1.16 -22.95 1.65
CA ILE A 638 1.70 -22.69 0.31
C ILE A 638 1.21 -23.79 -0.64
N THR A 639 0.15 -23.51 -1.40
CA THR A 639 -0.47 -24.49 -2.29
C THR A 639 -0.26 -24.16 -3.77
N GLY A 640 -0.53 -25.15 -4.62
CA GLY A 640 -0.55 -25.00 -6.07
C GLY A 640 0.81 -24.64 -6.67
N THR A 641 0.81 -23.72 -7.63
CA THR A 641 2.00 -23.29 -8.37
C THR A 641 2.92 -22.37 -7.57
N THR A 642 2.45 -21.80 -6.46
CA THR A 642 3.21 -20.87 -5.61
C THR A 642 4.51 -21.49 -5.10
N GLY A 643 4.50 -22.78 -4.74
CA GLY A 643 5.71 -23.48 -4.28
C GLY A 643 6.77 -23.70 -5.38
N LEU A 644 6.37 -23.59 -6.65
CA LEU A 644 7.26 -23.75 -7.82
C LEU A 644 7.82 -22.43 -8.33
N GLN A 645 7.26 -21.30 -7.88
CA GLN A 645 7.76 -19.98 -8.22
C GLN A 645 9.10 -19.73 -7.52
N LYS A 646 9.92 -18.86 -8.12
CA LYS A 646 11.17 -18.40 -7.52
C LYS A 646 10.86 -17.66 -6.22
N MET A 647 11.67 -17.89 -5.19
CA MET A 647 11.46 -17.26 -3.88
C MET A 647 11.52 -15.72 -3.94
N ALA A 648 12.25 -15.13 -4.91
CA ALA A 648 12.25 -13.69 -5.14
C ALA A 648 10.85 -13.07 -5.36
N VAL A 649 9.93 -13.81 -5.99
CA VAL A 649 8.58 -13.34 -6.37
C VAL A 649 7.58 -13.48 -5.21
N LEU A 650 7.90 -14.33 -4.24
CA LEU A 650 7.03 -14.57 -3.09
C LEU A 650 6.95 -13.33 -2.19
N SER A 651 5.77 -13.09 -1.61
CA SER A 651 5.60 -12.03 -0.60
C SER A 651 6.38 -12.36 0.67
N GLY A 652 6.67 -11.35 1.50
CA GLY A 652 7.34 -11.56 2.80
C GLY A 652 6.65 -12.63 3.65
N GLY A 653 5.33 -12.57 3.78
CA GLY A 653 4.57 -13.59 4.52
C GLY A 653 4.55 -14.97 3.87
N GLN A 654 4.66 -15.07 2.54
CA GLN A 654 4.87 -16.37 1.88
C GLN A 654 6.27 -16.92 2.18
N LYS A 655 7.31 -16.07 2.15
CA LYS A 655 8.68 -16.46 2.51
C LYS A 655 8.77 -16.92 3.97
N SER A 656 8.13 -16.21 4.91
CA SER A 656 8.03 -16.63 6.31
C SER A 656 7.36 -18.00 6.45
N ARG A 657 6.29 -18.26 5.70
CA ARG A 657 5.63 -19.58 5.66
C ARG A 657 6.53 -20.68 5.11
N VAL A 658 7.33 -20.43 4.07
CA VAL A 658 8.36 -21.37 3.60
C VAL A 658 9.35 -21.66 4.72
N ALA A 659 9.81 -20.63 5.42
CA ALA A 659 10.74 -20.79 6.54
C ALA A 659 10.16 -21.64 7.68
N PHE A 660 8.89 -21.43 8.06
CA PHE A 660 8.21 -22.31 9.03
C PHE A 660 8.10 -23.75 8.53
N ALA A 661 7.79 -23.95 7.26
CA ALA A 661 7.72 -25.28 6.67
C ALA A 661 9.08 -25.99 6.68
N CYS A 662 10.18 -25.27 6.38
CA CYS A 662 11.55 -25.75 6.49
C CYS A 662 11.91 -26.10 7.94
N LEU A 663 11.54 -25.25 8.88
CA LEU A 663 11.80 -25.47 10.30
C LEU A 663 11.09 -26.73 10.79
N ALA A 664 9.83 -26.94 10.38
CA ALA A 664 9.08 -28.16 10.70
C ALA A 664 9.70 -29.44 10.11
N LEU A 665 10.47 -29.37 9.02
CA LEU A 665 11.19 -30.55 8.49
C LEU A 665 12.28 -31.05 9.44
N THR A 666 12.85 -30.18 10.27
CA THR A 666 13.92 -30.53 11.22
C THR A 666 13.41 -31.30 12.45
N GLN A 667 12.09 -31.46 12.60
CA GLN A 667 11.45 -32.08 13.77
C GLN A 667 12.03 -31.57 15.10
N PRO A 668 11.91 -30.26 15.35
CA PRO A 668 12.49 -29.65 16.55
C PRO A 668 11.75 -30.09 17.81
N HIS A 669 12.48 -30.18 18.92
CA HIS A 669 11.90 -30.42 20.25
C HIS A 669 11.56 -29.11 20.96
N ILE A 670 12.35 -28.06 20.71
CA ILE A 670 12.09 -26.70 21.18
C ILE A 670 12.02 -25.77 19.97
N LEU A 671 10.97 -24.96 19.93
CA LEU A 671 10.82 -23.86 18.98
C LEU A 671 11.26 -22.56 19.65
N VAL A 672 12.22 -21.88 19.04
CA VAL A 672 12.68 -20.55 19.46
C VAL A 672 12.30 -19.56 18.37
N LEU A 673 11.40 -18.64 18.67
CA LEU A 673 10.81 -17.71 17.71
C LEU A 673 11.18 -16.27 18.08
N ASP A 674 11.92 -15.59 17.20
CA ASP A 674 12.29 -14.18 17.36
C ASP A 674 11.43 -13.30 16.44
N GLU A 675 10.46 -12.60 17.02
CA GLU A 675 9.46 -11.77 16.35
C GLU A 675 8.74 -12.47 15.18
N PRO A 676 8.05 -13.60 15.43
CA PRO A 676 7.39 -14.38 14.37
C PRO A 676 6.20 -13.65 13.73
N SER A 677 5.70 -12.57 14.34
CA SER A 677 4.63 -11.73 13.81
C SER A 677 5.06 -10.89 12.60
N ASN A 678 6.36 -10.65 12.44
CA ASN A 678 6.86 -9.84 11.35
C ASN A 678 6.54 -10.47 10.00
N HIS A 679 5.83 -9.72 9.16
CA HIS A 679 5.40 -10.08 7.80
C HIS A 679 4.34 -11.18 7.70
N LEU A 680 3.79 -11.70 8.80
CA LEU A 680 2.62 -12.59 8.76
C LEU A 680 1.33 -11.78 8.84
N ASP A 681 0.32 -12.22 8.09
CA ASP A 681 -1.02 -11.63 8.14
C ASP A 681 -1.81 -12.16 9.34
N ILE A 682 -2.92 -11.49 9.63
CA ILE A 682 -3.80 -11.79 10.77
C ILE A 682 -4.26 -13.26 10.76
N GLU A 683 -4.54 -13.83 9.58
CA GLU A 683 -4.99 -15.21 9.42
C GLU A 683 -3.87 -16.23 9.63
N ALA A 684 -2.65 -15.97 9.10
CA ALA A 684 -1.50 -16.84 9.39
C ALA A 684 -1.05 -16.74 10.85
N MET A 685 -1.28 -15.60 11.51
CA MET A 685 -1.02 -15.43 12.95
C MET A 685 -1.92 -16.30 13.81
N ASP A 686 -3.22 -16.34 13.55
CA ASP A 686 -4.13 -17.26 14.24
C ASP A 686 -3.72 -18.71 14.02
N ALA A 687 -3.42 -19.07 12.77
CA ALA A 687 -2.97 -20.42 12.43
C ALA A 687 -1.68 -20.81 13.17
N LEU A 688 -0.76 -19.86 13.37
CA LEU A 688 0.45 -20.08 14.15
C LEU A 688 0.16 -20.24 15.63
N ALA A 689 -0.69 -19.39 16.20
CA ALA A 689 -1.06 -19.46 17.61
C ALA A 689 -1.74 -20.80 17.94
N GLU A 690 -2.66 -21.25 17.09
CA GLU A 690 -3.29 -22.58 17.20
C GLU A 690 -2.25 -23.70 17.11
N ALA A 691 -1.37 -23.66 16.10
CA ALA A 691 -0.36 -24.70 15.91
C ALA A 691 0.67 -24.77 17.06
N LEU A 692 1.05 -23.63 17.66
CA LEU A 692 1.96 -23.59 18.81
C LEU A 692 1.29 -24.08 20.10
N ASN A 693 -0.03 -23.90 20.21
CA ASN A 693 -0.80 -24.48 21.31
C ASN A 693 -0.93 -26.00 21.20
N GLU A 694 -1.10 -26.54 19.98
CA GLU A 694 -1.13 -27.98 19.74
C GLU A 694 0.26 -28.65 19.79
N PHE A 695 1.34 -27.89 19.61
CA PHE A 695 2.71 -28.41 19.58
C PHE A 695 3.11 -29.06 20.92
N GLN A 696 3.63 -30.27 20.91
CA GLN A 696 3.96 -31.00 22.14
C GLN A 696 5.34 -30.65 22.74
N GLY A 697 6.18 -29.92 22.00
CA GLY A 697 7.50 -29.49 22.44
C GLY A 697 7.51 -28.12 23.12
N GLY A 698 8.70 -27.67 23.54
CA GLY A 698 8.87 -26.41 24.25
C GLY A 698 8.79 -25.22 23.29
N VAL A 699 8.16 -24.11 23.70
CA VAL A 699 8.08 -22.89 22.89
C VAL A 699 8.68 -21.75 23.69
N LEU A 700 9.67 -21.10 23.08
CA LEU A 700 10.27 -19.86 23.54
C LEU A 700 10.06 -18.80 22.46
N MET A 701 9.49 -17.67 22.84
CA MET A 701 9.10 -16.64 21.89
C MET A 701 9.47 -15.26 22.39
N VAL A 702 10.04 -14.45 21.50
CA VAL A 702 10.13 -13.00 21.63
C VAL A 702 9.10 -12.42 20.68
N SER A 703 8.18 -11.62 21.20
CA SER A 703 7.21 -10.92 20.36
C SER A 703 6.78 -9.61 21.01
N HIS A 704 6.45 -8.62 20.17
CA HIS A 704 5.73 -7.42 20.56
C HIS A 704 4.20 -7.60 20.58
N ASP A 705 3.69 -8.68 19.97
CA ASP A 705 2.25 -8.95 19.89
C ASP A 705 1.72 -9.50 21.22
N VAL A 706 0.97 -8.64 21.90
CA VAL A 706 0.32 -8.93 23.18
C VAL A 706 -0.65 -10.10 23.07
N THR A 707 -1.37 -10.22 21.96
CA THR A 707 -2.38 -11.27 21.77
C THR A 707 -1.73 -12.63 21.59
N MET A 708 -0.69 -12.72 20.76
CA MET A 708 0.08 -13.96 20.58
C MET A 708 0.72 -14.42 21.89
N LEU A 709 1.34 -13.50 22.65
CA LEU A 709 1.93 -13.83 23.94
C LEU A 709 0.88 -14.34 24.93
N GLN A 710 -0.32 -13.74 24.98
CA GLN A 710 -1.40 -14.18 25.86
C GLN A 710 -1.96 -15.54 25.48
N THR A 711 -2.08 -15.82 24.18
CA THR A 711 -2.67 -17.07 23.69
C THR A 711 -1.72 -18.26 23.81
N VAL A 712 -0.41 -18.05 23.64
CA VAL A 712 0.59 -19.14 23.58
C VAL A 712 1.45 -19.25 24.85
N CYS A 713 1.83 -18.14 25.46
CA CYS A 713 2.80 -18.14 26.57
C CYS A 713 2.12 -18.30 27.93
N LYS A 714 2.66 -19.20 28.77
CA LYS A 714 2.19 -19.41 30.16
C LYS A 714 3.03 -18.65 31.18
N SER A 715 4.26 -18.30 30.82
CA SER A 715 5.18 -17.58 31.68
C SER A 715 5.87 -16.47 30.89
N LEU A 716 6.00 -15.31 31.52
CA LEU A 716 6.60 -14.12 30.94
C LEU A 716 7.94 -13.85 31.62
N TRP A 717 8.96 -13.53 30.83
CA TRP A 717 10.30 -13.19 31.30
C TRP A 717 10.68 -11.81 30.78
N VAL A 718 11.11 -10.94 31.68
CA VAL A 718 11.42 -9.54 31.36
C VAL A 718 12.93 -9.38 31.27
N CYS A 719 13.38 -8.84 30.13
CA CYS A 719 14.77 -8.52 29.85
C CYS A 719 14.97 -7.00 29.96
N GLU A 720 15.49 -6.53 31.09
CA GLU A 720 15.70 -5.11 31.39
C GLU A 720 17.01 -4.90 32.16
N ASN A 721 17.69 -3.77 31.92
CA ASN A 721 18.92 -3.36 32.60
C ASN A 721 20.03 -4.43 32.65
N GLY A 722 20.08 -5.29 31.63
CA GLY A 722 21.04 -6.38 31.52
C GLY A 722 20.78 -7.58 32.44
N THR A 723 19.57 -7.71 32.98
CA THR A 723 19.13 -8.88 33.74
C THR A 723 17.87 -9.47 33.13
N VAL A 724 17.63 -10.76 33.38
CA VAL A 724 16.46 -11.49 32.87
C VAL A 724 15.80 -12.19 34.05
N TRP A 725 14.53 -11.91 34.29
CA TRP A 725 13.82 -12.44 35.45
C TRP A 725 12.39 -12.81 35.08
N LYS A 726 11.85 -13.81 35.79
CA LYS A 726 10.49 -14.28 35.59
C LYS A 726 9.49 -13.28 36.18
N PHE A 727 8.60 -12.76 35.35
CA PHE A 727 7.53 -11.88 35.79
C PHE A 727 6.44 -12.69 36.51
N PRO A 728 6.02 -12.29 37.72
CA PRO A 728 5.01 -13.03 38.49
C PRO A 728 3.57 -12.81 38.01
N GLY A 729 3.35 -11.95 37.00
CA GLY A 729 2.04 -11.57 36.50
C GLY A 729 1.77 -12.01 35.05
N ASP A 730 0.63 -11.58 34.52
CA ASP A 730 0.24 -11.78 33.13
C ASP A 730 0.72 -10.64 32.22
N VAL A 731 0.50 -10.78 30.90
CA VAL A 731 0.91 -9.79 29.90
C VAL A 731 0.18 -8.45 30.10
N GLN A 732 -1.08 -8.46 30.59
CA GLN A 732 -1.85 -7.25 30.84
C GLN A 732 -1.29 -6.45 32.02
N GLN A 733 -0.90 -7.13 33.09
CA GLN A 733 -0.21 -6.54 34.24
C GLN A 733 1.16 -5.99 33.84
N TYR A 734 1.85 -6.65 32.91
CA TYR A 734 3.09 -6.12 32.34
C TYR A 734 2.84 -4.83 31.52
N LYS A 735 1.80 -4.78 30.67
CA LYS A 735 1.41 -3.55 29.94
C LYS A 735 1.12 -2.41 30.90
N LYS A 736 0.36 -2.65 31.98
CA LYS A 736 0.07 -1.64 33.02
C LYS A 736 1.33 -1.14 33.71
N ARG A 737 2.29 -2.02 34.01
CA ARG A 737 3.58 -1.65 34.59
C ARG A 737 4.38 -0.76 33.64
N ILE A 738 4.46 -1.11 32.36
CA ILE A 738 5.14 -0.30 31.35
C ILE A 738 4.48 1.07 31.22
N ALA A 739 3.15 1.12 31.10
CA ALA A 739 2.42 2.38 30.99
C ALA A 739 2.71 3.29 32.19
N ALA A 740 2.63 2.74 33.41
CA ALA A 740 2.95 3.48 34.62
C ALA A 740 4.43 3.92 34.70
N GLN A 741 5.37 3.15 34.15
CA GLN A 741 6.78 3.54 34.05
C GLN A 741 7.00 4.64 33.01
N ALA A 742 6.31 4.60 31.87
CA ALA A 742 6.35 5.65 30.87
C ALA A 742 5.76 6.96 31.42
N ASP A 743 4.65 6.88 32.16
CA ASP A 743 4.04 8.00 32.85
C ASP A 743 4.97 8.59 33.92
N ALA A 744 5.63 7.73 34.70
CA ALA A 744 6.57 8.12 35.75
C ALA A 744 7.90 8.68 35.21
N ALA A 745 8.33 8.25 34.02
CA ALA A 745 9.49 8.79 33.30
C ALA A 745 9.21 10.16 32.66
N GLY A 746 8.02 10.73 32.86
CA GLY A 746 7.66 12.08 32.45
C GLY A 746 7.08 12.18 31.04
N VAL A 747 6.78 11.06 30.37
CA VAL A 747 6.26 11.05 28.98
C VAL A 747 4.83 11.60 28.91
N VAL A 748 4.05 11.50 30.00
CA VAL A 748 2.63 11.91 30.02
C VAL A 748 2.35 13.13 30.90
N LYS A 749 3.29 13.54 31.76
CA LYS A 749 3.13 14.72 32.64
C LYS A 749 3.51 16.08 32.01
N ALA A 750 3.80 16.09 30.72
CA ALA A 750 4.01 17.32 29.93
C ALA A 750 2.88 17.56 28.91
N HIS A 751 1.66 17.09 29.21
CA HIS A 751 0.42 17.51 28.55
C HIS A 751 -0.21 18.69 29.27
#